data_AF-A0A0F9S581-F1
#
_entry.id   AF-A0A0F9S581-F1
#
_cell.length_a   1.000
_cell.length_b   1.000
_cell.length_c   1.000
_cell.angle_alpha   90.00
_cell.angle_beta   90.00
_cell.angle_gamma   90.00
#
_symmetry.space_group_name_H-M   'P 1'
#
loop_
_entity.id
_entity.type
_entity.pdbx_description
1 polymer ?
#
loop_
_entity_poly.entity_id
_entity_poly.type
_entity_poly.pdbx_seq_one_letter_code
_entity_poly.pdbx_strand_id
1 'polypeptide(L)'
;MAKDATAETVRTLPVEVVDKSGKRHHQVLRATIISPREGLRKIEKQDGLPQVPEGGRSLGHASSEEDDLFHTKIEGRATVIDPPYDLSFLALAMDNSNELGQNIRTMVTNTVKFGHRLKESMLLRNEKIRSKFETEINTEKARLSTRLSAVHPKLSLTEIRARIKHDKVQTGNGYMELIDAPNRELVGLGHIHAHTVRMTSLERDPVVIDVPVINEDLTIGNVKMLSRFRRYVQIRAERIRFFKEAGDPRDLDFTTGEYGTNEKPIEFPMRATSVLHHKIYSPHSSYGVPEWIGAIFEFFGSRKAQELNFNTLSNNAVPSLFLIVENGTLTDGSVKRVTEFIESLQQEANYSSMIILEGEPMDEGNPNPTAFKIRIEPTKPHQQRDELWLEYDKNNRDKIRQSFRLPPIFVGRCSSSDTEYLTDRGWQKYDEISSQQALATYNAATGEVEYQVPTARHQYDYDGELIHLKNRGIDALVTPNHRMWTRPTAASAWPERPWRFCEAGDLQNVRGGNGGGCLEIPVSASWRGRYYEAFEVPRNDPNNTWHPDKPSKNPTRDLERYEDREGWNVDGTTFLKFLGYFVSEGSTTETPGPFNLSQNVGEVADDMIRTLKEMSFKVGVCESHPGQLNISACHVGMWRWLRDSCGHGAKNKCLPRWVLGVEADQLQVLLDAMIDGDGSRPAMGSEGSFTYGTTSKLLNDQLHEICVRLGIALTTRQVDRSEEGWSTIWVSNGHRDQRHLLQKKQISRVPYKGKVSCFTVPNGMLVTRRNGRVLISGNSEDYNRSTAAVSKRVGDEQVFGPDRADDDELFNRFVMTRWKARFHAFKSMHPNITDDEILVKMANILEKSGGMTPRRADNIGKDVFGEDFGPEPKGIELDVPYSLQFALAQVGAKTSQAEVDKILSGDVPNGETIAEEIAEDMIEKLQNFRKSVDQQILKRFDDNED
;
A
#
# COMPACT_ATOMS: atom_id res chain seq x y z
N MET A 1 -39.08 -19.02 17.97
CA MET A 1 -38.11 -19.94 18.62
C MET A 1 -36.73 -19.29 18.75
N ALA A 2 -36.59 -18.21 19.53
CA ALA A 2 -35.30 -17.51 19.73
C ALA A 2 -35.18 -16.98 21.18
N LYS A 3 -35.34 -17.88 22.16
CA LYS A 3 -35.04 -17.58 23.58
C LYS A 3 -33.93 -18.46 24.20
N ASP A 4 -33.39 -19.45 23.49
CA ASP A 4 -32.50 -20.45 24.09
C ASP A 4 -31.04 -20.46 23.60
N ALA A 5 -30.51 -19.32 23.11
CA ALA A 5 -29.09 -19.21 22.73
C ALA A 5 -28.24 -18.39 23.72
N THR A 6 -28.58 -18.40 25.02
CA THR A 6 -27.76 -17.88 26.12
C THR A 6 -27.26 -18.98 27.05
N ALA A 7 -27.00 -20.17 26.50
CA ALA A 7 -26.33 -21.22 27.25
C ALA A 7 -24.82 -20.91 27.31
N GLU A 8 -24.33 -20.56 28.49
CA GLU A 8 -22.92 -20.72 28.86
C GLU A 8 -22.46 -22.12 28.44
N THR A 9 -21.59 -22.24 27.43
CA THR A 9 -20.91 -23.51 27.19
C THR A 9 -19.74 -23.64 28.17
N VAL A 10 -20.04 -23.80 29.46
CA VAL A 10 -19.05 -24.34 30.42
C VAL A 10 -18.84 -25.79 30.01
N ARG A 11 -17.79 -26.08 29.25
CA ARG A 11 -17.34 -27.46 29.09
C ARG A 11 -16.66 -27.88 30.40
N THR A 12 -17.43 -28.50 31.29
CA THR A 12 -16.87 -29.31 32.38
C THR A 12 -16.29 -30.58 31.78
N LEU A 13 -14.97 -30.70 31.75
CA LEU A 13 -14.30 -31.95 31.42
C LEU A 13 -14.11 -32.74 32.73
N PRO A 14 -14.72 -33.93 32.88
CA PRO A 14 -14.40 -34.79 34.01
C PRO A 14 -13.01 -35.38 33.80
N VAL A 15 -12.08 -35.09 34.70
CA VAL A 15 -10.74 -35.70 34.69
C VAL A 15 -10.66 -36.72 35.82
N GLU A 16 -10.28 -37.94 35.46
CA GLU A 16 -10.04 -39.03 36.41
C GLU A 16 -8.59 -38.92 36.91
N VAL A 17 -8.40 -38.55 38.17
CA VAL A 17 -7.07 -38.41 38.78
C VAL A 17 -6.83 -39.57 39.72
N VAL A 18 -5.71 -40.28 39.53
CA VAL A 18 -5.28 -41.35 40.42
C VAL A 18 -4.22 -40.81 41.36
N ASP A 19 -4.47 -40.90 42.67
CA ASP A 19 -3.50 -40.45 43.66
C ASP A 19 -2.32 -41.42 43.82
N LYS A 20 -1.33 -41.04 44.63
CA LYS A 20 -0.12 -41.87 44.89
C LYS A 20 -0.43 -43.20 45.60
N SER A 21 -1.66 -43.41 46.08
CA SER A 21 -2.14 -44.65 46.69
C SER A 21 -2.95 -45.55 45.73
N GLY A 22 -3.12 -45.11 44.47
CA GLY A 22 -3.85 -45.85 43.44
C GLY A 22 -5.36 -45.63 43.45
N LYS A 23 -5.87 -44.68 44.26
CA LYS A 23 -7.30 -44.41 44.38
C LYS A 23 -7.74 -43.36 43.36
N ARG A 24 -8.81 -43.66 42.61
CA ARG A 24 -9.33 -42.80 41.54
C ARG A 24 -10.34 -41.80 42.11
N HIS A 25 -10.14 -40.53 41.78
CA HIS A 25 -11.03 -39.43 42.11
C HIS A 25 -11.50 -38.72 40.83
N HIS A 26 -12.78 -38.37 40.78
CA HIS A 26 -13.32 -37.50 39.75
C HIS A 26 -13.22 -36.05 40.20
N GLN A 27 -12.46 -35.23 39.49
CA GLN A 27 -12.36 -33.80 39.73
C GLN A 27 -12.93 -33.03 38.53
N VAL A 28 -13.70 -31.98 38.80
CA VAL A 28 -14.35 -31.15 37.77
C VAL A 28 -13.54 -29.86 37.60
N LEU A 29 -12.82 -29.72 36.49
CA LEU A 29 -12.16 -28.47 36.11
C LEU A 29 -13.16 -27.57 35.37
N ARG A 30 -13.39 -26.36 35.89
CA ARG A 30 -14.15 -25.31 35.21
C ARG A 30 -13.20 -24.45 34.37
N ALA A 31 -13.21 -24.67 33.06
CA ALA A 31 -12.63 -23.70 32.11
C ALA A 31 -13.74 -22.73 31.68
N THR A 32 -13.65 -21.48 32.11
CA THR A 32 -14.58 -20.43 31.68
C THR A 32 -14.07 -19.83 30.38
N ILE A 33 -14.69 -20.16 29.25
CA ILE A 33 -14.50 -19.42 28.00
C ILE A 33 -15.36 -18.16 28.15
N ILE A 34 -14.73 -17.06 28.57
CA ILE A 34 -15.42 -15.78 28.74
C ILE A 34 -15.74 -15.24 27.35
N SER A 35 -17.02 -14.99 27.06
CA SER A 35 -17.37 -14.35 25.79
C SER A 35 -16.78 -12.92 25.74
N PRO A 36 -16.43 -12.39 24.55
CA PRO A 36 -15.88 -11.03 24.42
C PRO A 36 -16.72 -9.93 25.10
N ARG A 37 -18.02 -10.16 25.31
CA ARG A 37 -18.94 -9.25 26.03
C ARG A 37 -18.74 -9.19 27.54
N GLU A 38 -18.22 -10.25 28.18
CA GLU A 38 -17.99 -10.27 29.63
C GLU A 38 -16.66 -9.67 30.05
N GLY A 39 -15.64 -9.71 29.18
CA GLY A 39 -14.39 -8.95 29.38
C GLY A 39 -14.66 -7.44 29.49
N LEU A 40 -15.62 -6.93 28.72
CA LEU A 40 -16.07 -5.54 28.76
C LEU A 40 -16.93 -5.22 30.00
N ARG A 41 -17.78 -6.14 30.49
CA ARG A 41 -18.58 -5.92 31.72
C ARG A 41 -17.74 -5.78 32.99
N LYS A 42 -16.52 -6.33 33.02
CA LYS A 42 -15.58 -6.09 34.14
C LYS A 42 -15.04 -4.66 34.16
N ILE A 43 -15.03 -3.98 33.01
CA ILE A 43 -14.58 -2.59 32.87
C ILE A 43 -15.70 -1.61 33.29
N GLU A 44 -16.97 -1.90 32.96
CA GLU A 44 -18.12 -1.04 33.31
C GLU A 44 -18.51 -1.07 34.80
N LYS A 45 -18.04 -2.02 35.61
CA LYS A 45 -18.34 -2.08 37.06
C LYS A 45 -17.31 -1.39 37.96
N GLN A 46 -16.31 -0.70 37.39
CA GLN A 46 -15.24 -0.01 38.14
C GLN A 46 -15.49 1.49 38.38
N ASP A 47 -16.75 1.93 38.47
CA ASP A 47 -17.07 3.23 39.08
C ASP A 47 -17.00 3.11 40.61
N GLY A 48 -15.79 3.16 41.14
CA GLY A 48 -15.51 3.20 42.57
C GLY A 48 -14.05 3.54 42.82
N LEU A 49 -13.75 4.84 42.97
CA LEU A 49 -12.48 5.30 43.52
C LEU A 49 -12.18 4.54 44.83
N PRO A 50 -10.96 3.98 45.04
CA PRO A 50 -10.65 3.30 46.28
C PRO A 50 -10.69 4.28 47.44
N GLN A 51 -11.57 4.04 48.41
CA GLN A 51 -11.56 4.75 49.69
C GLN A 51 -10.27 4.40 50.44
N VAL A 52 -9.54 5.41 50.88
CA VAL A 52 -8.35 5.30 51.73
C VAL A 52 -8.78 4.68 53.07
N PRO A 53 -8.13 3.60 53.56
CA PRO A 53 -8.45 3.07 54.88
C PRO A 53 -7.96 4.05 55.96
N GLU A 54 -8.87 4.66 56.71
CA GLU A 54 -8.56 5.32 57.97
C GLU A 54 -8.10 4.27 58.98
N GLY A 55 -6.80 4.24 59.26
CA GLY A 55 -6.23 3.35 60.26
C GLY A 55 -4.72 3.41 60.27
N GLY A 56 -4.16 4.33 61.05
CA GLY A 56 -2.72 4.44 61.25
C GLY A 56 -2.12 3.13 61.76
N ARG A 57 -1.24 2.53 60.96
CA ARG A 57 -0.21 1.60 61.42
C ARG A 57 1.14 2.03 60.84
N SER A 58 2.10 2.02 61.75
CA SER A 58 3.47 2.51 61.64
C SER A 58 4.21 2.04 60.39
N LEU A 59 4.94 2.99 59.78
CA LEU A 59 6.00 2.78 58.79
C LEU A 59 7.00 1.73 59.25
N GLY A 60 6.99 0.55 58.61
CA GLY A 60 7.95 -0.51 58.87
C GLY A 60 7.46 -1.85 58.34
N HIS A 61 7.77 -2.13 57.06
CA HIS A 61 7.60 -3.36 56.27
C HIS A 61 6.76 -3.13 55.01
N ALA A 62 7.42 -2.71 53.92
CA ALA A 62 6.85 -2.81 52.58
C ALA A 62 6.77 -4.29 52.20
N SER A 63 5.56 -4.86 52.22
CA SER A 63 5.27 -6.21 51.76
C SER A 63 5.34 -6.27 50.23
N SER A 64 6.06 -7.25 49.68
CA SER A 64 6.17 -7.55 48.24
C SER A 64 4.86 -7.98 47.56
N GLU A 65 3.71 -7.80 48.23
CA GLU A 65 2.37 -8.07 47.71
C GLU A 65 1.74 -6.81 47.07
N GLU A 66 2.33 -5.62 47.27
CA GLU A 66 1.82 -4.37 46.70
C GLU A 66 2.06 -4.21 45.17
N ASP A 67 3.01 -4.95 44.58
CA ASP A 67 3.34 -4.82 43.14
C ASP A 67 2.45 -5.67 42.20
N ASP A 68 1.80 -6.74 42.70
CA ASP A 68 1.07 -7.72 41.89
C ASP A 68 -0.43 -7.78 42.32
N LEU A 69 -1.23 -6.82 41.84
CA LEU A 69 -2.62 -6.58 42.25
C LEU A 69 -3.62 -7.72 41.95
N PHE A 70 -3.28 -8.71 41.11
CA PHE A 70 -4.20 -9.75 40.64
C PHE A 70 -3.54 -11.13 40.60
N HIS A 71 -4.05 -12.10 41.38
CA HIS A 71 -3.48 -13.44 41.47
C HIS A 71 -4.53 -14.55 41.63
N THR A 72 -4.31 -15.67 40.94
CA THR A 72 -5.10 -16.89 41.06
C THR A 72 -4.18 -18.05 41.49
N LYS A 73 -4.57 -18.80 42.53
CA LYS A 73 -3.80 -19.96 43.00
C LYS A 73 -4.06 -21.16 42.09
N ILE A 74 -3.00 -21.74 41.52
CA ILE A 74 -3.05 -23.10 40.99
C ILE A 74 -2.93 -24.06 42.19
N GLU A 75 -3.90 -24.97 42.36
CA GLU A 75 -3.99 -25.90 43.51
C GLU A 75 -2.61 -26.47 43.89
N GLY A 76 -2.07 -25.97 45.01
CA GLY A 76 -0.90 -26.53 45.71
C GLY A 76 0.48 -26.41 45.04
N ARG A 77 0.69 -25.60 43.99
CA ARG A 77 1.99 -25.55 43.27
C ARG A 77 2.65 -24.16 43.18
N ALA A 78 1.93 -23.17 42.64
CA ALA A 78 2.42 -21.79 42.51
C ALA A 78 1.26 -20.80 42.35
N THR A 79 1.45 -19.57 42.84
CA THR A 79 0.49 -18.47 42.63
C THR A 79 0.75 -17.86 41.24
N VAL A 80 -0.24 -17.94 40.35
CA VAL A 80 -0.14 -17.39 39.00
C VAL A 80 -0.76 -16.00 38.97
N ILE A 81 -0.08 -15.08 38.30
CA ILE A 81 -0.55 -13.72 38.06
C ILE A 81 -1.50 -13.75 36.88
N ASP A 82 -2.69 -13.18 37.07
CA ASP A 82 -3.64 -13.01 35.98
C ASP A 82 -3.18 -11.91 35.02
N PRO A 83 -3.15 -12.15 33.71
CA PRO A 83 -2.78 -11.11 32.76
C PRO A 83 -3.84 -10.00 32.78
N PRO A 84 -3.44 -8.73 32.56
CA PRO A 84 -4.37 -7.60 32.58
C PRO A 84 -5.44 -7.68 31.49
N TYR A 85 -5.12 -8.37 30.39
CA TYR A 85 -6.01 -8.64 29.26
C TYR A 85 -5.93 -10.11 28.88
N ASP A 86 -7.00 -10.64 28.28
CA ASP A 86 -7.03 -12.02 27.81
C ASP A 86 -6.04 -12.21 26.63
N LEU A 87 -4.95 -12.93 26.89
CA LEU A 87 -3.89 -13.18 25.91
C LEU A 87 -4.38 -14.04 24.72
N SER A 88 -5.39 -14.89 24.92
CA SER A 88 -5.99 -15.67 23.83
C SER A 88 -6.82 -14.78 22.91
N PHE A 89 -7.59 -13.85 23.47
CA PHE A 89 -8.27 -12.81 22.70
C PHE A 89 -7.28 -11.96 21.91
N LEU A 90 -6.22 -11.45 22.55
CA LEU A 90 -5.21 -10.64 21.88
C LEU A 90 -4.52 -11.41 20.75
N ALA A 91 -4.24 -12.71 20.93
CA ALA A 91 -3.67 -13.57 19.90
C ALA A 91 -4.59 -13.81 18.69
N LEU A 92 -5.91 -13.71 18.86
CA LEU A 92 -6.92 -13.82 17.79
C LEU A 92 -7.36 -12.46 17.23
N ALA A 93 -6.85 -11.35 17.77
CA ALA A 93 -7.29 -10.02 17.39
C ALA A 93 -7.06 -9.73 15.89
N MET A 94 -5.95 -10.21 15.32
CA MET A 94 -5.65 -9.98 13.89
C MET A 94 -6.67 -10.62 12.95
N ASP A 95 -7.21 -11.79 13.27
CA ASP A 95 -8.20 -12.47 12.42
C ASP A 95 -9.52 -11.70 12.32
N ASN A 96 -9.73 -10.75 13.23
CA ASN A 96 -10.96 -9.98 13.38
C ASN A 96 -10.78 -8.49 13.03
N SER A 97 -9.60 -8.07 12.55
CA SER A 97 -9.31 -6.68 12.17
C SER A 97 -8.73 -6.59 10.76
N ASN A 98 -9.22 -5.60 10.00
CA ASN A 98 -8.75 -5.26 8.66
C ASN A 98 -7.44 -4.45 8.64
N GLU A 99 -7.01 -3.88 9.78
CA GLU A 99 -5.91 -2.92 9.87
C GLU A 99 -4.77 -3.43 10.77
N LEU A 100 -5.11 -4.06 11.90
CA LEU A 100 -4.14 -4.48 12.92
C LEU A 100 -3.05 -5.40 12.36
N GLY A 101 -3.42 -6.35 11.51
CA GLY A 101 -2.47 -7.28 10.90
C GLY A 101 -1.47 -6.61 9.95
N GLN A 102 -1.86 -5.52 9.27
CA GLN A 102 -0.94 -4.79 8.40
C GLN A 102 0.13 -4.07 9.22
N ASN A 103 -0.28 -3.37 10.29
CA ASN A 103 0.62 -2.64 11.16
C ASN A 103 1.60 -3.56 11.92
N ILE A 104 1.13 -4.70 12.43
CA ILE A 104 2.01 -5.69 13.10
C ILE A 104 3.05 -6.23 12.12
N ARG A 105 2.66 -6.61 10.90
CA ARG A 105 3.59 -7.09 9.87
C ARG A 105 4.64 -6.03 9.52
N THR A 106 4.23 -4.77 9.38
CA THR A 106 5.15 -3.65 9.14
C THR A 106 6.17 -3.51 10.27
N MET A 107 5.74 -3.58 11.54
CA MET A 107 6.63 -3.56 12.70
C MET A 107 7.64 -4.72 12.66
N VAL A 108 7.19 -5.95 12.43
CA VAL A 108 8.05 -7.14 12.38
C VAL A 108 9.07 -7.05 11.24
N THR A 109 8.64 -6.64 10.05
CA THR A 109 9.52 -6.54 8.88
C THR A 109 10.62 -5.52 9.12
N ASN A 110 10.27 -4.31 9.58
CA ASN A 110 11.24 -3.23 9.73
C ASN A 110 12.16 -3.36 10.95
N THR A 111 11.83 -4.22 11.91
CA THR A 111 12.66 -4.43 13.11
C THR A 111 13.54 -5.69 13.02
N VAL A 112 13.08 -6.76 12.38
CA VAL A 112 13.77 -8.06 12.44
C VAL A 112 14.15 -8.63 11.08
N LYS A 113 13.34 -8.45 10.03
CA LYS A 113 13.48 -9.22 8.78
C LYS A 113 14.71 -8.85 7.94
N PHE A 114 15.36 -7.72 8.22
CA PHE A 114 16.64 -7.34 7.60
C PHE A 114 17.85 -8.15 8.11
N GLY A 115 17.67 -9.01 9.12
CA GLY A 115 18.72 -9.87 9.63
C GLY A 115 19.56 -9.19 10.72
N HIS A 116 20.79 -9.66 10.88
CA HIS A 116 21.66 -9.28 11.99
C HIS A 116 23.13 -9.35 11.59
N ARG A 117 23.97 -8.68 12.37
CA ARG A 117 25.43 -8.71 12.25
C ARG A 117 26.11 -8.72 13.61
N LEU A 118 27.39 -9.08 13.60
CA LEU A 118 28.28 -8.95 14.75
C LEU A 118 29.00 -7.60 14.68
N LYS A 119 28.77 -6.73 15.65
CA LYS A 119 29.42 -5.43 15.80
C LYS A 119 30.60 -5.55 16.77
N GLU A 120 31.79 -5.14 16.33
CA GLU A 120 32.98 -5.10 17.20
C GLU A 120 32.83 -4.06 18.33
N SER A 121 33.42 -4.37 19.48
CA SER A 121 33.50 -3.47 20.62
C SER A 121 34.25 -2.19 20.27
N MET A 122 33.76 -1.06 20.77
CA MET A 122 34.39 0.26 20.56
C MET A 122 35.82 0.32 21.13
N LEU A 123 36.13 -0.52 22.13
CA LEU A 123 37.46 -0.62 22.74
C LEU A 123 38.52 -1.19 21.77
N LEU A 124 38.10 -1.95 20.75
CA LEU A 124 38.97 -2.48 19.71
C LEU A 124 39.44 -1.42 18.69
N ARG A 125 38.96 -0.18 18.79
CA ARG A 125 39.51 0.96 18.05
C ARG A 125 40.94 1.30 18.49
N ASN A 126 41.37 0.84 19.67
CA ASN A 126 42.75 1.00 20.13
C ASN A 126 43.62 -0.15 19.56
N GLU A 127 44.54 0.19 18.66
CA GLU A 127 45.41 -0.79 17.98
C GLU A 127 46.26 -1.64 18.93
N LYS A 128 46.70 -1.10 20.06
CA LYS A 128 47.48 -1.86 21.06
C LYS A 128 46.65 -2.96 21.71
N ILE A 129 45.35 -2.72 21.88
CA ILE A 129 44.41 -3.71 22.43
C ILE A 129 44.05 -4.74 21.36
N ARG A 130 43.80 -4.28 20.14
CA ARG A 130 43.47 -5.15 19.00
C ARG A 130 44.59 -6.13 18.67
N SER A 131 45.81 -5.63 18.46
CA SER A 131 46.98 -6.46 18.18
C SER A 131 47.24 -7.53 19.26
N LYS A 132 46.97 -7.20 20.53
CA LYS A 132 47.09 -8.15 21.65
C LYS A 132 46.12 -9.33 21.55
N PHE A 133 44.94 -9.13 20.96
CA PHE A 133 43.84 -10.10 20.96
C PHE A 133 43.38 -10.53 19.55
N GLU A 134 44.12 -10.20 18.49
CA GLU A 134 43.71 -10.40 17.08
C GLU A 134 43.24 -11.83 16.78
N THR A 135 43.96 -12.84 17.26
CA THR A 135 43.57 -14.26 17.09
C THR A 135 42.30 -14.62 17.84
N GLU A 136 42.12 -14.11 19.06
CA GLU A 136 40.94 -14.34 19.89
C GLU A 136 39.69 -13.68 19.29
N ILE A 137 39.84 -12.46 18.74
CA ILE A 137 38.76 -11.72 18.07
C ILE A 137 38.24 -12.54 16.88
N ASN A 138 39.12 -12.98 15.99
CA ASN A 138 38.74 -13.73 14.79
C ASN A 138 38.13 -15.10 15.14
N THR A 139 38.69 -15.78 16.16
CA THR A 139 38.15 -17.06 16.65
C THR A 139 36.76 -16.88 17.25
N GLU A 140 36.54 -15.82 18.03
CA GLU A 140 35.22 -15.50 18.58
C GLU A 140 34.21 -15.19 17.48
N LYS A 141 34.57 -14.37 16.49
CA LYS A 141 33.71 -14.03 15.35
C LYS A 141 33.25 -15.30 14.64
N ALA A 142 34.18 -16.19 14.26
CA ALA A 142 33.86 -17.44 13.59
C ALA A 142 32.94 -18.34 14.43
N ARG A 143 33.22 -18.48 15.73
CA ARG A 143 32.40 -19.28 16.65
C ARG A 143 30.98 -18.72 16.80
N LEU A 144 30.83 -17.41 16.97
CA LEU A 144 29.53 -16.76 17.12
C LEU A 144 28.72 -16.83 15.82
N SER A 145 29.35 -16.58 14.66
CA SER A 145 28.68 -16.69 13.36
C SER A 145 28.13 -18.10 13.12
N THR A 146 28.89 -19.15 13.43
CA THR A 146 28.41 -20.54 13.35
C THR A 146 27.27 -20.83 14.30
N ARG A 147 27.27 -20.26 15.52
CA ARG A 147 26.15 -20.42 16.46
C ARG A 147 24.89 -19.72 15.97
N LEU A 148 25.02 -18.49 15.47
CA LEU A 148 23.90 -17.69 14.99
C LEU A 148 23.19 -18.31 13.78
N SER A 149 23.93 -19.02 12.92
CA SER A 149 23.34 -19.73 11.77
C SER A 149 22.64 -21.03 12.15
N ALA A 150 23.04 -21.68 13.25
CA ALA A 150 22.54 -22.99 13.66
C ALA A 150 21.80 -22.98 15.02
N VAL A 151 21.08 -21.90 15.36
CA VAL A 151 20.40 -21.74 16.65
C VAL A 151 19.21 -22.69 16.88
N HIS A 152 18.62 -23.23 15.82
CA HIS A 152 17.44 -24.09 15.89
C HIS A 152 17.37 -25.02 14.66
N PRO A 153 16.95 -26.29 14.82
CA PRO A 153 17.01 -27.28 13.74
C PRO A 153 16.06 -27.00 12.56
N LYS A 154 15.01 -26.18 12.76
CA LYS A 154 13.96 -25.95 11.74
C LYS A 154 13.80 -24.50 11.30
N LEU A 155 14.32 -23.54 12.06
CA LEU A 155 14.01 -22.13 11.88
C LEU A 155 15.30 -21.33 11.97
N SER A 156 15.45 -20.32 11.11
CA SER A 156 16.54 -19.36 11.24
C SER A 156 16.34 -18.47 12.46
N LEU A 157 17.41 -17.86 12.95
CA LEU A 157 17.34 -16.86 14.03
C LEU A 157 16.38 -15.71 13.68
N THR A 158 16.42 -15.25 12.43
CA THR A 158 15.54 -14.18 11.92
C THR A 158 14.07 -14.57 12.04
N GLU A 159 13.71 -15.82 11.73
CA GLU A 159 12.33 -16.29 11.82
C GLU A 159 11.86 -16.48 13.27
N ILE A 160 12.73 -17.00 14.15
CA ILE A 160 12.43 -17.10 15.59
C ILE A 160 12.17 -15.71 16.18
N ARG A 161 13.06 -14.75 15.92
CA ARG A 161 12.89 -13.36 16.36
C ARG A 161 11.64 -12.72 15.77
N ALA A 162 11.31 -13.01 14.51
CA ALA A 162 10.11 -12.45 13.87
C ALA A 162 8.83 -12.92 14.58
N ARG A 163 8.75 -14.19 14.99
CA ARG A 163 7.61 -14.72 15.76
C ARG A 163 7.52 -14.16 17.17
N ILE A 164 8.65 -14.03 17.85
CA ILE A 164 8.70 -13.40 19.18
C ILE A 164 8.27 -11.93 19.10
N LYS A 165 8.78 -11.20 18.11
CA LYS A 165 8.43 -9.80 17.88
C LYS A 165 6.96 -9.64 17.53
N HIS A 166 6.43 -10.54 16.71
CA HIS A 166 5.01 -10.58 16.37
C HIS A 166 4.15 -10.74 17.63
N ASP A 167 4.45 -11.72 18.48
CA ASP A 167 3.74 -11.93 19.76
C ASP A 167 3.89 -10.72 20.71
N LYS A 168 5.10 -10.13 20.80
CA LYS A 168 5.39 -8.91 21.59
C LYS A 168 4.49 -7.76 21.17
N VAL A 169 4.42 -7.45 19.88
CA VAL A 169 3.62 -6.33 19.36
C VAL A 169 2.12 -6.62 19.49
N GLN A 170 1.70 -7.86 19.21
CA GLN A 170 0.29 -8.21 19.23
C GLN A 170 -0.30 -8.29 20.64
N THR A 171 0.40 -8.93 21.57
CA THR A 171 -0.13 -9.26 22.91
C THR A 171 0.53 -8.47 24.03
N GLY A 172 1.54 -7.65 23.73
CA GLY A 172 2.42 -7.03 24.72
C GLY A 172 3.56 -7.93 25.19
N ASN A 173 3.54 -9.21 24.82
CA ASN A 173 4.38 -10.26 25.42
C ASN A 173 4.94 -11.19 24.34
N GLY A 174 6.25 -11.38 24.30
CA GLY A 174 6.94 -12.36 23.45
C GLY A 174 7.93 -13.17 24.29
N TYR A 175 8.05 -14.47 24.04
CA TYR A 175 8.87 -15.36 24.86
C TYR A 175 9.88 -16.12 24.01
N MET A 176 11.15 -15.93 24.32
CA MET A 176 12.26 -16.69 23.76
C MET A 176 12.66 -17.79 24.73
N GLU A 177 12.59 -19.04 24.30
CA GLU A 177 13.14 -20.17 25.06
C GLU A 177 14.65 -20.25 24.86
N LEU A 178 15.39 -20.36 25.96
CA LEU A 178 16.83 -20.59 25.99
C LEU A 178 17.07 -22.06 26.36
N ILE A 179 17.57 -22.84 25.39
CA ILE A 179 17.71 -24.29 25.50
C ILE A 179 19.15 -24.63 25.89
N ASP A 180 19.28 -25.28 27.04
CA ASP A 180 20.57 -25.62 27.63
C ASP A 180 20.93 -27.09 27.39
N ALA A 181 22.20 -27.35 27.11
CA ALA A 181 22.76 -28.68 27.13
C ALA A 181 22.94 -29.19 28.58
N PRO A 182 23.18 -30.49 28.81
CA PRO A 182 23.40 -31.04 30.15
C PRO A 182 24.52 -30.35 30.95
N ASN A 183 25.52 -29.80 30.25
CA ASN A 183 26.64 -29.01 30.81
C ASN A 183 26.29 -27.53 31.11
N ARG A 184 25.00 -27.14 31.00
CA ARG A 184 24.47 -25.76 31.18
C ARG A 184 24.93 -24.75 30.12
N GLU A 185 25.53 -25.21 29.03
CA GLU A 185 25.84 -24.39 27.89
C GLU A 185 24.58 -24.10 27.06
N LEU A 186 24.39 -22.84 26.66
CA LEU A 186 23.29 -22.43 25.80
C LEU A 186 23.53 -22.92 24.37
N VAL A 187 22.70 -23.86 23.90
CA VAL A 187 22.86 -24.51 22.59
C VAL A 187 21.77 -24.15 21.58
N GLY A 188 20.61 -23.68 22.02
CA GLY A 188 19.52 -23.36 21.10
C GLY A 188 18.57 -22.29 21.61
N LEU A 189 17.83 -21.72 20.67
CA LEU A 189 16.80 -20.71 20.91
C LEU A 189 15.47 -21.17 20.33
N GLY A 190 14.37 -20.91 21.03
CA GLY A 190 13.01 -21.29 20.61
C GLY A 190 12.01 -20.15 20.75
N HIS A 191 10.88 -20.26 20.06
CA HIS A 191 9.73 -19.36 20.21
C HIS A 191 8.62 -20.07 20.99
N ILE A 192 8.09 -19.40 22.00
CA ILE A 192 6.92 -19.87 22.76
C ILE A 192 5.75 -18.93 22.49
N HIS A 193 4.61 -19.48 22.05
CA HIS A 193 3.38 -18.72 21.84
C HIS A 193 2.92 -18.01 23.11
N ALA A 194 2.82 -16.68 23.06
CA ALA A 194 2.54 -15.86 24.23
C ALA A 194 1.22 -16.18 24.94
N HIS A 195 0.15 -16.51 24.20
CA HIS A 195 -1.14 -16.85 24.79
C HIS A 195 -1.11 -18.11 25.69
N THR A 196 -0.11 -18.98 25.51
CA THR A 196 0.05 -20.22 26.28
C THR A 196 0.81 -20.04 27.59
N VAL A 197 1.46 -18.89 27.81
CA VAL A 197 2.34 -18.66 28.96
C VAL A 197 1.60 -17.86 30.04
N ARG A 198 1.87 -18.19 31.30
CA ARG A 198 1.48 -17.40 32.48
C ARG A 198 2.69 -17.19 33.39
N MET A 199 2.67 -16.09 34.14
CA MET A 199 3.72 -15.69 35.07
C MET A 199 3.33 -16.04 36.50
N THR A 200 4.29 -16.35 37.35
CA THR A 200 4.09 -16.50 38.80
C THR A 200 4.52 -15.22 39.54
N SER A 201 4.08 -15.10 40.80
CA SER A 201 4.53 -14.05 41.71
C SER A 201 6.05 -14.00 41.81
N LEU A 202 6.62 -12.80 41.98
CA LEU A 202 8.05 -12.63 42.25
C LEU A 202 8.46 -13.43 43.49
N GLU A 203 9.54 -14.20 43.39
CA GLU A 203 10.08 -14.89 44.55
C GLU A 203 10.50 -13.88 45.62
N ARG A 204 10.12 -14.16 46.88
CA ARG A 204 10.39 -13.26 48.01
C ARG A 204 11.88 -13.18 48.32
N ASP A 205 12.55 -14.33 48.26
CA ASP A 205 13.94 -14.48 48.64
C ASP A 205 14.86 -14.18 47.44
N PRO A 206 15.77 -13.19 47.56
CA PRO A 206 16.73 -12.89 46.51
C PRO A 206 17.83 -13.96 46.45
N VAL A 207 18.39 -14.14 45.25
CA VAL A 207 19.49 -15.06 44.96
C VAL A 207 20.71 -14.23 44.55
N VAL A 208 21.88 -14.62 45.06
CA VAL A 208 23.15 -14.03 44.61
C VAL A 208 23.48 -14.57 43.23
N ILE A 209 23.69 -13.67 42.28
CA ILE A 209 24.13 -13.97 40.92
C ILE A 209 25.47 -13.31 40.63
N ASP A 210 26.31 -14.02 39.88
CA ASP A 210 27.55 -13.47 39.32
C ASP A 210 27.24 -12.87 37.95
N VAL A 211 27.28 -11.54 37.85
CA VAL A 211 27.07 -10.82 36.60
C VAL A 211 28.44 -10.56 35.96
N PRO A 212 28.73 -11.13 34.78
CA PRO A 212 29.97 -10.85 34.08
C PRO A 212 29.94 -9.42 33.51
N VAL A 213 30.97 -8.64 33.83
CA VAL A 213 31.18 -7.27 33.36
C VAL A 213 32.48 -7.23 32.57
N ILE A 214 32.45 -6.65 31.38
CA ILE A 214 33.64 -6.46 30.56
C ILE A 214 34.34 -5.19 31.04
N ASN A 215 35.56 -5.33 31.54
CA ASN A 215 36.41 -4.22 31.97
C ASN A 215 36.98 -3.45 30.76
N GLU A 216 37.55 -2.26 31.00
CA GLU A 216 38.14 -1.42 29.94
C GLU A 216 39.28 -2.12 29.16
N ASP A 217 39.95 -3.09 29.77
CA ASP A 217 41.00 -3.92 29.16
C ASP A 217 40.47 -5.15 28.41
N LEU A 218 39.15 -5.24 28.22
CA LEU A 218 38.41 -6.37 27.65
C LEU A 218 38.49 -7.65 28.46
N THR A 219 38.94 -7.63 29.72
CA THR A 219 38.85 -8.80 30.60
C THR A 219 37.44 -8.93 31.19
N ILE A 220 37.04 -10.16 31.53
CA ILE A 220 35.75 -10.43 32.18
C ILE A 220 35.96 -10.37 33.70
N GLY A 221 35.42 -9.34 34.34
CA GLY A 221 35.20 -9.30 35.78
C GLY A 221 33.84 -9.90 36.14
N ASN A 222 33.64 -10.29 37.40
CA ASN A 222 32.33 -10.71 37.91
C ASN A 222 31.92 -9.80 39.05
N VAL A 223 30.70 -9.28 38.99
CA VAL A 223 30.08 -8.50 40.07
C VAL A 223 28.97 -9.33 40.68
N LYS A 224 29.01 -9.51 42.01
CA LYS A 224 27.94 -10.20 42.74
C LYS A 224 26.77 -9.25 42.95
N MET A 225 25.59 -9.66 42.52
CA MET A 225 24.35 -8.91 42.68
C MET A 225 23.27 -9.79 43.30
N LEU A 226 22.44 -9.23 44.17
CA LEU A 226 21.22 -9.88 44.63
C LEU A 226 20.11 -9.63 43.61
N SER A 227 19.51 -10.70 43.08
CA SER A 227 18.40 -10.62 42.14
C SER A 227 17.25 -11.50 42.58
N ARG A 228 16.02 -11.06 42.32
CA ARG A 228 14.81 -11.88 42.48
C ARG A 228 14.38 -12.38 41.11
N PHE A 229 13.83 -13.59 41.07
CA PHE A 229 13.41 -14.25 39.84
C PHE A 229 11.94 -14.65 39.91
N ARG A 230 11.30 -14.77 38.75
CA ARG A 230 9.97 -15.34 38.58
C ARG A 230 10.06 -16.70 37.89
N ARG A 231 9.00 -17.50 38.03
CA ARG A 231 8.77 -18.70 37.23
C ARG A 231 7.72 -18.42 36.17
N TYR A 232 7.87 -19.06 35.02
CA TYR A 232 6.88 -19.04 33.94
C TYR A 232 6.26 -20.42 33.83
N VAL A 233 4.98 -20.47 33.49
CA VAL A 233 4.26 -21.72 33.27
C VAL A 233 3.58 -21.68 31.92
N GLN A 234 3.83 -22.69 31.11
CA GLN A 234 3.09 -22.92 29.87
C GLN A 234 1.97 -23.91 30.12
N ILE A 235 0.78 -23.55 29.68
CA ILE A 235 -0.43 -24.36 29.79
C ILE A 235 -0.91 -24.67 28.36
N ARG A 236 -0.89 -25.96 27.98
CA ARG A 236 -1.44 -26.44 26.70
C ARG A 236 -2.35 -27.63 26.96
N ALA A 237 -3.66 -27.43 26.82
CA ALA A 237 -4.68 -28.42 27.18
C ALA A 237 -4.44 -28.97 28.60
N GLU A 238 -4.01 -30.23 28.73
CA GLU A 238 -3.75 -30.90 30.02
C GLU A 238 -2.26 -30.90 30.44
N ARG A 239 -1.36 -30.36 29.62
CA ARG A 239 0.08 -30.37 29.91
C ARG A 239 0.52 -29.02 30.47
N ILE A 240 1.16 -29.09 31.64
CA ILE A 240 1.77 -27.97 32.34
C ILE A 240 3.29 -28.14 32.30
N ARG A 241 3.99 -27.09 31.87
CA ARG A 241 5.46 -27.03 31.86
C ARG A 241 5.95 -25.75 32.51
N PHE A 242 6.86 -25.87 33.46
CA PHE A 242 7.50 -24.74 34.12
C PHE A 242 8.81 -24.38 33.42
N PHE A 243 9.10 -23.08 33.41
CA PHE A 243 10.33 -22.49 32.92
C PHE A 243 10.84 -21.51 33.98
N LYS A 244 12.16 -21.40 34.08
CA LYS A 244 12.78 -20.37 34.92
C LYS A 244 13.04 -19.09 34.13
N GLU A 245 13.13 -17.96 34.82
CA GLU A 245 13.53 -16.71 34.19
C GLU A 245 14.98 -16.79 33.69
N ALA A 246 15.25 -16.17 32.53
CA ALA A 246 16.60 -16.05 32.01
C ALA A 246 17.53 -15.37 33.04
N GLY A 247 18.63 -16.05 33.37
CA GLY A 247 19.57 -15.58 34.40
C GLY A 247 19.41 -16.23 35.77
N ASP A 248 18.35 -17.00 36.04
CA ASP A 248 18.22 -17.75 37.30
C ASP A 248 19.23 -18.93 37.34
N PRO A 249 20.21 -18.91 38.26
CA PRO A 249 21.25 -19.94 38.33
C PRO A 249 20.75 -21.28 38.89
N ARG A 250 19.56 -21.30 39.52
CA ARG A 250 19.00 -22.50 40.16
C ARG A 250 18.43 -23.47 39.12
N ASP A 251 18.38 -24.74 39.50
CA ASP A 251 17.69 -25.76 38.71
C ASP A 251 16.22 -25.84 39.15
N LEU A 252 15.31 -25.77 38.19
CA LEU A 252 13.86 -25.85 38.38
C LEU A 252 13.34 -27.12 37.69
N ASP A 253 12.40 -27.84 38.30
CA ASP A 253 11.81 -29.04 37.68
C ASP A 253 10.69 -28.61 36.74
N PHE A 254 10.74 -29.01 35.47
CA PHE A 254 9.77 -28.55 34.47
C PHE A 254 8.35 -29.07 34.72
N THR A 255 8.16 -30.12 35.52
CA THR A 255 6.87 -30.75 35.80
C THR A 255 6.26 -30.23 37.10
N THR A 256 7.07 -30.14 38.15
CA THR A 256 6.58 -29.75 39.49
C THR A 256 6.67 -28.25 39.71
N GLY A 257 7.61 -27.55 39.08
CA GLY A 257 7.87 -26.13 39.32
C GLY A 257 8.59 -25.85 40.65
N GLU A 258 9.19 -26.88 41.25
CA GLU A 258 10.00 -26.79 42.46
C GLU A 258 11.48 -26.64 42.12
N TYR A 259 12.20 -25.86 42.93
CA TYR A 259 13.65 -25.72 42.80
C TYR A 259 14.37 -26.90 43.45
N GLY A 260 15.43 -27.38 42.80
CA GLY A 260 16.33 -28.39 43.37
C GLY A 260 17.11 -27.83 44.55
N THR A 261 17.32 -28.64 45.58
CA THR A 261 18.21 -28.32 46.71
C THR A 261 19.51 -29.10 46.59
N ASN A 262 20.53 -28.74 47.39
CA ASN A 262 21.77 -29.50 47.43
C ASN A 262 21.55 -30.97 47.86
N GLU A 263 20.52 -31.24 48.64
CA GLU A 263 20.15 -32.58 49.10
C GLU A 263 19.34 -33.36 48.04
N LYS A 264 18.61 -32.65 47.18
CA LYS A 264 17.78 -33.23 46.12
C LYS A 264 17.97 -32.48 44.80
N PRO A 265 19.10 -32.71 44.11
CA PRO A 265 19.38 -32.08 42.83
C PRO A 265 18.44 -32.59 41.75
N ILE A 266 18.10 -31.73 40.80
CA ILE A 266 17.29 -32.11 39.64
C ILE A 266 18.22 -32.61 38.54
N GLU A 267 18.03 -33.84 38.10
CA GLU A 267 18.83 -34.45 37.03
C GLU A 267 18.30 -34.08 35.64
N PHE A 268 19.19 -34.08 34.64
CA PHE A 268 18.79 -33.98 33.25
C PHE A 268 18.07 -35.28 32.83
N PRO A 269 16.91 -35.25 32.15
CA PRO A 269 16.32 -34.13 31.42
C PRO A 269 15.26 -33.32 32.19
N MET A 270 14.98 -33.62 33.46
CA MET A 270 13.88 -33.01 34.24
C MET A 270 14.05 -31.51 34.53
N ARG A 271 15.25 -30.96 34.26
CA ARG A 271 15.57 -29.55 34.38
C ARG A 271 14.76 -28.71 33.38
N ALA A 272 14.12 -27.67 33.87
CA ALA A 272 13.45 -26.67 33.06
C ALA A 272 14.44 -25.80 32.28
N THR A 273 14.08 -25.50 31.04
CA THR A 273 14.73 -24.46 30.24
C THR A 273 14.39 -23.08 30.78
N SER A 274 15.11 -22.06 30.33
CA SER A 274 14.88 -20.67 30.74
C SER A 274 14.15 -19.88 29.67
N VAL A 275 13.42 -18.86 30.08
CA VAL A 275 12.64 -17.99 29.19
C VAL A 275 13.09 -16.55 29.34
N LEU A 276 13.38 -15.92 28.21
CA LEU A 276 13.59 -14.49 28.09
C LEU A 276 12.28 -13.83 27.64
N HIS A 277 11.73 -12.95 28.47
CA HIS A 277 10.45 -12.28 28.25
C HIS A 277 10.66 -10.92 27.59
N HIS A 278 10.38 -10.84 26.29
CA HIS A 278 10.28 -9.59 25.54
C HIS A 278 8.92 -8.96 25.84
N LYS A 279 8.88 -7.94 26.70
CA LYS A 279 7.62 -7.28 27.07
C LYS A 279 7.63 -5.81 26.73
N ILE A 280 6.48 -5.28 26.33
CA ILE A 280 6.24 -3.84 26.27
C ILE A 280 6.01 -3.37 27.70
N TYR A 281 6.82 -2.45 28.20
CA TYR A 281 6.75 -2.01 29.58
C TYR A 281 5.35 -1.45 29.93
N SER A 282 4.81 -1.89 31.07
CA SER A 282 3.61 -1.32 31.68
C SER A 282 3.92 -0.99 33.14
N PRO A 283 3.59 0.22 33.63
CA PRO A 283 3.85 0.60 35.01
C PRO A 283 2.93 -0.09 36.03
N HIS A 284 1.81 -0.67 35.58
CA HIS A 284 0.77 -1.22 36.46
C HIS A 284 0.61 -2.75 36.34
N SER A 285 1.47 -3.41 35.57
CA SER A 285 1.35 -4.84 35.29
C SER A 285 2.71 -5.50 35.11
N SER A 286 2.87 -6.68 35.71
CA SER A 286 4.03 -7.55 35.49
C SER A 286 4.12 -8.06 34.04
N TYR A 287 2.97 -8.29 33.39
CA TYR A 287 2.88 -8.56 31.95
C TYR A 287 3.04 -7.28 31.14
N GLY A 288 3.52 -7.42 29.90
CA GLY A 288 3.48 -6.32 28.95
C GLY A 288 2.08 -6.08 28.40
N VAL A 289 1.85 -4.84 27.98
CA VAL A 289 0.58 -4.37 27.43
C VAL A 289 0.83 -3.87 26.00
N PRO A 290 0.07 -4.32 24.98
CA PRO A 290 0.32 -3.93 23.60
C PRO A 290 -0.03 -2.46 23.35
N GLU A 291 0.71 -1.80 22.46
CA GLU A 291 0.55 -0.36 22.18
C GLU A 291 -0.83 0.01 21.61
N TRP A 292 -1.47 -0.92 20.90
CA TRP A 292 -2.80 -0.72 20.30
C TRP A 292 -3.95 -0.89 21.29
N ILE A 293 -3.69 -1.24 22.56
CA ILE A 293 -4.75 -1.45 23.55
C ILE A 293 -5.58 -0.18 23.77
N GLY A 294 -4.99 1.00 23.63
CA GLY A 294 -5.71 2.28 23.72
C GLY A 294 -6.73 2.46 22.61
N ALA A 295 -6.54 1.79 21.46
CA ALA A 295 -7.44 1.79 20.31
C ALA A 295 -8.39 0.57 20.29
N ILE A 296 -8.59 -0.10 21.43
CA ILE A 296 -9.43 -1.30 21.50
C ILE A 296 -10.90 -1.01 21.15
N PHE A 297 -11.40 0.19 21.44
CA PHE A 297 -12.76 0.59 21.07
C PHE A 297 -12.89 0.86 19.57
N GLU A 298 -11.88 1.44 18.92
CA GLU A 298 -11.80 1.58 17.47
C GLU A 298 -11.77 0.20 16.79
N PHE A 299 -11.03 -0.75 17.36
CA PHE A 299 -11.00 -2.14 16.91
C PHE A 299 -12.39 -2.79 16.96
N PHE A 300 -13.05 -2.77 18.13
CA PHE A 300 -14.38 -3.35 18.28
C PHE A 300 -15.43 -2.57 17.49
N GLY A 301 -15.28 -1.26 17.40
CA GLY A 301 -16.14 -0.36 16.64
C GLY A 301 -16.06 -0.66 15.15
N SER A 302 -14.87 -0.82 14.60
CA SER A 302 -14.64 -1.23 13.20
C SER A 302 -15.27 -2.61 12.94
N ARG A 303 -15.01 -3.59 13.81
CA ARG A 303 -15.62 -4.92 13.69
C ARG A 303 -17.15 -4.85 13.78
N LYS A 304 -17.70 -4.05 14.69
CA LYS A 304 -19.14 -3.94 14.88
C LYS A 304 -19.82 -3.17 13.76
N ALA A 305 -19.17 -2.14 13.22
CA ALA A 305 -19.59 -1.44 12.02
C ALA A 305 -19.68 -2.43 10.85
N GLN A 306 -18.65 -3.26 10.65
CA GLN A 306 -18.66 -4.31 9.62
C GLN A 306 -19.73 -5.37 9.84
N GLU A 307 -19.94 -5.82 11.08
CA GLU A 307 -21.03 -6.76 11.41
C GLU A 307 -22.40 -6.13 11.20
N LEU A 308 -22.59 -4.87 11.58
CA LEU A 308 -23.84 -4.17 11.37
C LEU A 308 -24.07 -3.98 9.88
N ASN A 309 -23.04 -3.62 9.12
CA ASN A 309 -23.09 -3.54 7.67
C ASN A 309 -23.46 -4.88 7.06
N PHE A 310 -22.79 -5.96 7.48
CA PHE A 310 -23.11 -7.31 7.05
C PHE A 310 -24.56 -7.68 7.39
N ASN A 311 -24.99 -7.50 8.64
CA ASN A 311 -26.35 -7.80 9.08
C ASN A 311 -27.40 -6.92 8.40
N THR A 312 -27.10 -5.65 8.15
CA THR A 312 -27.97 -4.74 7.41
C THR A 312 -28.08 -5.24 5.98
N LEU A 313 -26.97 -5.55 5.32
CA LEU A 313 -26.99 -6.10 3.97
C LEU A 313 -27.69 -7.46 3.88
N SER A 314 -27.58 -8.31 4.92
CA SER A 314 -28.19 -9.65 4.96
C SER A 314 -29.66 -9.66 5.41
N ASN A 315 -30.08 -8.72 6.27
CA ASN A 315 -31.40 -8.74 6.93
C ASN A 315 -32.25 -7.48 6.65
N ASN A 316 -31.90 -6.63 5.68
CA ASN A 316 -32.70 -5.45 5.29
C ASN A 316 -33.96 -5.88 4.51
N ALA A 317 -34.85 -6.62 5.17
CA ALA A 317 -36.09 -7.18 4.63
C ALA A 317 -37.32 -6.35 5.07
N VAL A 318 -37.24 -5.01 4.99
CA VAL A 318 -38.44 -4.19 5.17
C VAL A 318 -39.36 -4.43 3.95
N PRO A 319 -40.64 -4.81 4.15
CA PRO A 319 -41.54 -5.10 3.05
C PRO A 319 -41.67 -3.86 2.16
N SER A 320 -41.73 -4.07 0.85
CA SER A 320 -41.62 -2.98 -0.12
C SER A 320 -42.85 -2.07 -0.15
N LEU A 321 -44.01 -2.60 0.21
CA LEU A 321 -45.33 -1.95 0.14
C LEU A 321 -46.24 -2.40 1.28
N PHE A 322 -46.90 -1.44 1.93
CA PHE A 322 -48.07 -1.68 2.79
C PHE A 322 -49.34 -1.37 2.01
N LEU A 323 -50.29 -2.32 2.00
CA LEU A 323 -51.64 -2.09 1.49
C LEU A 323 -52.57 -1.92 2.69
N ILE A 324 -52.90 -0.66 2.99
CA ILE A 324 -53.67 -0.25 4.17
C ILE A 324 -55.11 -0.01 3.72
N VAL A 325 -56.07 -0.65 4.40
CA VAL A 325 -57.50 -0.41 4.21
C VAL A 325 -57.97 0.55 5.30
N GLU A 326 -58.33 1.78 4.93
CA GLU A 326 -58.85 2.80 5.85
C GLU A 326 -60.37 2.59 6.09
N ASN A 327 -60.83 2.84 7.32
CA ASN A 327 -62.21 2.69 7.82
C ASN A 327 -62.68 1.25 8.17
N GLY A 328 -61.85 0.46 8.86
CA GLY A 328 -62.25 -0.82 9.45
C GLY A 328 -61.30 -1.30 10.57
N THR A 329 -61.71 -2.30 11.35
CA THR A 329 -60.85 -2.96 12.36
C THR A 329 -60.05 -4.11 11.75
N LEU A 330 -58.74 -4.20 12.03
CA LEU A 330 -57.86 -5.25 11.53
C LEU A 330 -58.39 -6.65 11.85
N THR A 331 -58.45 -7.53 10.86
CA THR A 331 -58.82 -8.94 11.07
C THR A 331 -57.71 -9.71 11.78
N ASP A 332 -58.07 -10.73 12.57
CA ASP A 332 -57.12 -11.63 13.22
C ASP A 332 -56.17 -12.31 12.19
N GLY A 333 -56.65 -12.56 10.97
CA GLY A 333 -55.85 -13.09 9.87
C GLY A 333 -54.79 -12.10 9.35
N SER A 334 -55.05 -10.80 9.36
CA SER A 334 -54.04 -9.78 9.04
C SER A 334 -53.01 -9.60 10.16
N VAL A 335 -53.43 -9.66 11.43
CA VAL A 335 -52.50 -9.64 12.58
C VAL A 335 -51.56 -10.85 12.54
N LYS A 336 -52.09 -12.04 12.23
CA LYS A 336 -51.29 -13.26 12.10
C LYS A 336 -50.28 -13.19 10.95
N ARG A 337 -50.69 -12.68 9.77
CA ARG A 337 -49.80 -12.47 8.62
C ARG A 337 -48.66 -11.48 8.93
N VAL A 338 -48.95 -10.39 9.64
CA VAL A 338 -47.91 -9.44 10.08
C VAL A 338 -46.95 -10.11 11.06
N THR A 339 -47.46 -10.94 11.97
CA THR A 339 -46.64 -11.65 12.96
C THR A 339 -45.75 -12.70 12.29
N GLU A 340 -46.29 -13.54 11.41
CA GLU A 340 -45.55 -14.53 10.62
C GLU A 340 -44.49 -13.87 9.73
N PHE A 341 -44.82 -12.71 9.15
CA PHE A 341 -43.87 -11.91 8.38
C PHE A 341 -42.71 -11.42 9.25
N ILE A 342 -42.99 -10.82 10.41
CA ILE A 342 -41.97 -10.36 11.37
C ILE A 342 -41.07 -11.51 11.82
N GLU A 343 -41.64 -12.70 12.05
CA GLU A 343 -40.88 -13.90 12.41
C GLU A 343 -40.02 -14.43 11.25
N SER A 344 -40.39 -14.15 10.00
CA SER A 344 -39.67 -14.57 8.79
C SER A 344 -38.61 -13.58 8.28
N LEU A 345 -38.43 -12.41 8.92
CA LEU A 345 -37.49 -11.34 8.55
C LEU A 345 -36.00 -11.75 8.48
N GLN A 346 -35.65 -12.96 8.91
CA GLN A 346 -34.28 -13.50 8.85
C GLN A 346 -33.92 -14.16 7.51
N GLN A 347 -34.82 -14.20 6.53
CA GLN A 347 -34.57 -14.83 5.22
C GLN A 347 -34.55 -13.80 4.08
N GLU A 348 -33.51 -13.86 3.23
CA GLU A 348 -33.31 -12.97 2.06
C GLU A 348 -34.51 -12.96 1.07
N ALA A 349 -35.39 -13.96 1.13
CA ALA A 349 -36.53 -14.14 0.23
C ALA A 349 -37.67 -13.10 0.40
N ASN A 350 -37.67 -12.31 1.48
CA ASN A 350 -38.79 -11.44 1.83
C ASN A 350 -38.72 -10.01 1.27
N TYR A 351 -37.67 -9.68 0.52
CA TYR A 351 -37.39 -8.32 0.04
C TYR A 351 -38.52 -7.72 -0.84
N SER A 352 -39.30 -8.58 -1.51
CA SER A 352 -40.38 -8.19 -2.43
C SER A 352 -41.78 -8.57 -1.93
N SER A 353 -41.94 -8.84 -0.64
CA SER A 353 -43.23 -9.18 -0.07
C SER A 353 -44.13 -7.94 0.08
N MET A 354 -45.41 -8.12 -0.25
CA MET A 354 -46.47 -7.15 -0.04
C MET A 354 -47.36 -7.65 1.10
N ILE A 355 -47.54 -6.83 2.14
CA ILE A 355 -48.42 -7.17 3.26
C ILE A 355 -49.78 -6.54 3.02
N ILE A 356 -50.81 -7.39 2.99
CA ILE A 356 -52.21 -7.00 2.85
C ILE A 356 -52.82 -6.90 4.24
N LEU A 357 -53.29 -5.70 4.60
CA LEU A 357 -54.01 -5.46 5.84
C LEU A 357 -55.49 -5.29 5.52
N GLU A 358 -56.27 -6.34 5.82
CA GLU A 358 -57.71 -6.36 5.65
C GLU A 358 -58.39 -5.85 6.93
N GLY A 359 -59.42 -5.04 6.77
CA GLY A 359 -60.24 -4.54 7.87
C GLY A 359 -61.72 -4.84 7.65
N GLU A 360 -62.44 -5.08 8.73
CA GLU A 360 -63.90 -5.23 8.73
C GLU A 360 -64.59 -3.88 9.02
N PRO A 361 -65.75 -3.59 8.39
CA PRO A 361 -66.46 -2.34 8.59
C PRO A 361 -67.06 -2.27 10.01
N MET A 362 -66.92 -1.14 10.69
CA MET A 362 -67.45 -0.97 12.07
C MET A 362 -68.97 -0.80 12.16
N ASP A 363 -69.68 -0.56 11.04
CA ASP A 363 -71.12 -0.29 11.04
C ASP A 363 -71.92 -1.41 10.36
N GLU A 364 -72.30 -2.44 11.12
CA GLU A 364 -73.33 -3.39 10.72
C GLU A 364 -74.72 -2.70 10.75
N GLY A 365 -75.17 -2.15 9.62
CA GLY A 365 -76.57 -1.73 9.47
C GLY A 365 -76.90 -0.58 8.49
N ASN A 366 -75.93 0.04 7.84
CA ASN A 366 -76.19 1.15 6.90
C ASN A 366 -76.38 0.64 5.44
N PRO A 367 -77.49 0.95 4.73
CA PRO A 367 -77.76 0.42 3.38
C PRO A 367 -76.81 0.93 2.29
N ASN A 368 -76.05 2.00 2.57
CA ASN A 368 -74.98 2.51 1.71
C ASN A 368 -73.65 2.37 2.46
N PRO A 369 -72.93 1.25 2.29
CA PRO A 369 -71.64 1.08 2.96
C PRO A 369 -70.67 2.17 2.46
N THR A 370 -70.06 2.90 3.38
CA THR A 370 -68.98 3.84 3.08
C THR A 370 -67.88 3.06 2.37
N ALA A 371 -67.61 3.38 1.11
CA ALA A 371 -66.65 2.62 0.31
C ALA A 371 -65.27 2.58 1.00
N PHE A 372 -64.70 1.38 1.13
CA PHE A 372 -63.36 1.18 1.67
C PHE A 372 -62.35 1.98 0.86
N LYS A 373 -61.48 2.74 1.54
CA LYS A 373 -60.41 3.47 0.89
C LYS A 373 -59.12 2.69 1.03
N ILE A 374 -58.65 2.14 -0.09
CA ILE A 374 -57.39 1.40 -0.16
C ILE A 374 -56.27 2.41 -0.39
N ARG A 375 -55.29 2.42 0.52
CA ARG A 375 -54.09 3.26 0.41
C ARG A 375 -52.86 2.37 0.33
N ILE A 376 -52.08 2.58 -0.72
CA ILE A 376 -50.79 1.92 -0.92
C ILE A 376 -49.71 2.87 -0.41
N GLU A 377 -48.99 2.49 0.62
CA GLU A 377 -47.86 3.25 1.14
C GLU A 377 -46.54 2.53 0.81
N PRO A 378 -45.68 3.14 -0.03
CA PRO A 378 -44.34 2.61 -0.26
C PRO A 378 -43.43 2.92 0.93
N THR A 379 -42.75 1.89 1.44
CA THR A 379 -41.85 1.97 2.62
C THR A 379 -40.45 2.52 2.29
N LYS A 380 -40.26 2.98 1.04
CA LYS A 380 -38.99 3.41 0.41
C LYS A 380 -38.13 4.44 1.17
N PRO A 381 -38.62 5.31 2.08
CA PRO A 381 -37.73 6.27 2.76
C PRO A 381 -36.85 5.67 3.86
N HIS A 382 -37.17 4.47 4.36
CA HIS A 382 -36.54 3.91 5.57
C HIS A 382 -35.59 2.74 5.28
N GLN A 383 -35.44 2.35 4.01
CA GLN A 383 -34.52 1.30 3.59
C GLN A 383 -33.12 1.88 3.39
N GLN A 384 -32.17 1.49 4.24
CA GLN A 384 -30.77 1.86 4.07
C GLN A 384 -30.18 1.09 2.88
N ARG A 385 -29.53 1.83 1.97
CA ARG A 385 -29.01 1.28 0.70
C ARG A 385 -27.51 0.98 0.73
N ASP A 386 -26.82 1.38 1.81
CA ASP A 386 -25.37 1.38 1.92
C ASP A 386 -24.81 0.83 3.23
N GLU A 387 -23.49 0.59 3.20
CA GLU A 387 -22.70 0.40 4.42
C GLU A 387 -22.76 1.65 5.28
N LEU A 388 -23.35 1.50 6.47
CA LEU A 388 -23.22 2.46 7.53
C LEU A 388 -21.76 2.55 7.97
N TRP A 389 -21.35 3.69 8.54
CA TRP A 389 -20.08 3.80 9.26
C TRP A 389 -18.80 3.71 8.41
N LEU A 390 -18.83 3.96 7.09
CA LEU A 390 -17.61 3.98 6.26
C LEU A 390 -16.56 4.99 6.75
N GLU A 391 -16.98 6.21 7.06
CA GLU A 391 -16.09 7.25 7.58
C GLU A 391 -15.61 6.93 9.00
N TYR A 392 -16.48 6.36 9.83
CA TYR A 392 -16.13 5.86 11.16
C TYR A 392 -15.08 4.73 11.08
N ASP A 393 -15.23 3.78 10.16
CA ASP A 393 -14.26 2.71 9.93
C ASP A 393 -12.93 3.27 9.41
N LYS A 394 -12.95 4.24 8.47
CA LYS A 394 -11.74 4.94 8.02
C LYS A 394 -11.01 5.61 9.19
N ASN A 395 -11.72 6.39 10.01
CA ASN A 395 -11.16 7.09 11.15
C ASN A 395 -10.60 6.12 12.20
N ASN A 396 -11.28 4.99 12.43
CA ASN A 396 -10.82 3.95 13.34
C ASN A 396 -9.54 3.28 12.84
N ARG A 397 -9.44 2.99 11.54
CA ARG A 397 -8.20 2.46 10.95
C ARG A 397 -7.03 3.43 11.11
N ASP A 398 -7.25 4.72 10.87
CA ASP A 398 -6.23 5.74 11.05
C ASP A 398 -5.75 5.84 12.50
N LYS A 399 -6.66 5.78 13.47
CA LYS A 399 -6.33 5.75 14.90
C LYS A 399 -5.58 4.49 15.33
N ILE A 400 -5.98 3.31 14.83
CA ILE A 400 -5.28 2.05 15.09
C ILE A 400 -3.85 2.14 14.53
N ARG A 401 -3.65 2.66 13.31
CA ARG A 401 -2.30 2.85 12.77
C ARG A 401 -1.47 3.85 13.61
N GLN A 402 -2.09 4.94 14.05
CA GLN A 402 -1.43 5.95 14.89
C GLN A 402 -0.94 5.37 16.22
N SER A 403 -1.58 4.33 16.78
CA SER A 403 -1.09 3.69 18.02
C SER A 403 0.28 3.02 17.84
N PHE A 404 0.61 2.57 16.63
CA PHE A 404 1.94 2.03 16.27
C PHE A 404 2.93 3.12 15.86
N ARG A 405 2.49 4.39 15.85
CA ARG A 405 3.26 5.54 15.35
C ARG A 405 3.76 5.37 13.92
N LEU A 406 3.07 4.55 13.13
CA LEU A 406 3.45 4.24 11.75
C LEU A 406 2.97 5.34 10.80
N PRO A 407 3.87 5.95 10.00
CA PRO A 407 3.46 6.81 8.91
C PRO A 407 2.68 6.01 7.84
N PRO A 408 1.58 6.56 7.28
CA PRO A 408 0.76 5.86 6.28
C PRO A 408 1.51 5.38 5.02
N ILE A 409 2.71 5.92 4.73
CA ILE A 409 3.56 5.46 3.64
C ILE A 409 3.96 3.98 3.71
N PHE A 410 4.09 3.43 4.92
CA PHE A 410 4.50 2.03 5.12
C PHE A 410 3.40 1.02 4.74
N VAL A 411 2.23 1.51 4.29
CA VAL A 411 1.07 0.71 3.88
C VAL A 411 0.90 0.67 2.34
N GLY A 412 1.72 1.41 1.56
CA GLY A 412 1.99 1.19 0.12
C GLY A 412 0.79 1.18 -0.86
N ARG A 413 0.28 2.36 -1.25
CA ARG A 413 -0.91 2.51 -2.14
C ARG A 413 -0.60 3.09 -3.55
N CYS A 414 0.15 2.40 -4.42
CA CYS A 414 0.57 2.92 -5.75
C CYS A 414 0.19 2.02 -6.96
N SER A 415 0.42 2.52 -8.19
CA SER A 415 0.22 1.85 -9.48
C SER A 415 1.55 1.46 -10.15
N SER A 416 1.55 0.55 -11.11
CA SER A 416 2.77 0.16 -11.86
C SER A 416 3.37 1.31 -12.68
N SER A 417 4.69 1.26 -12.93
CA SER A 417 5.45 2.31 -13.65
C SER A 417 5.05 2.55 -15.11
N ASP A 418 4.34 1.62 -15.74
CA ASP A 418 3.83 1.74 -17.11
C ASP A 418 2.47 2.46 -17.19
N THR A 419 1.95 2.95 -16.07
CA THR A 419 0.71 3.75 -16.00
C THR A 419 0.96 5.18 -16.49
N GLU A 420 0.12 5.64 -17.42
CA GLU A 420 0.08 7.01 -17.92
C GLU A 420 -1.01 7.82 -17.21
N TYR A 421 -0.80 9.12 -17.09
CA TYR A 421 -1.72 10.08 -16.47
C TYR A 421 -2.10 11.14 -17.50
N LEU A 422 -3.37 11.52 -17.52
CA LEU A 422 -3.83 12.60 -18.41
C LEU A 422 -3.43 13.95 -17.81
N THR A 423 -2.74 14.78 -18.59
CA THR A 423 -2.28 16.12 -18.19
C THR A 423 -2.87 17.20 -19.08
N ASP A 424 -2.60 18.46 -18.77
CA ASP A 424 -2.85 19.61 -19.64
C ASP A 424 -2.06 19.56 -20.97
N ARG A 425 -1.06 18.68 -21.11
CA ARG A 425 -0.25 18.45 -22.33
C ARG A 425 -0.51 17.09 -22.99
N GLY A 426 -1.52 16.34 -22.54
CA GLY A 426 -1.87 15.01 -23.03
C GLY A 426 -1.42 13.88 -22.10
N TRP A 427 -1.38 12.66 -22.60
CA TRP A 427 -1.01 11.47 -21.83
C TRP A 427 0.50 11.42 -21.61
N GLN A 428 0.92 11.31 -20.35
CA GLN A 428 2.32 11.26 -19.98
C GLN A 428 2.57 10.22 -18.89
N LYS A 429 3.75 9.60 -18.90
CA LYS A 429 4.19 8.72 -17.81
C LYS A 429 4.60 9.52 -16.59
N TYR A 430 4.67 8.84 -15.43
CA TYR A 430 5.06 9.47 -14.17
C TYR A 430 6.36 10.31 -14.28
N ASP A 431 7.39 9.82 -14.98
CA ASP A 431 8.70 10.48 -15.09
C ASP A 431 8.70 11.69 -16.04
N GLU A 432 7.69 11.82 -16.91
CA GLU A 432 7.59 12.88 -17.93
C GLU A 432 6.86 14.13 -17.43
N ILE A 433 6.18 14.03 -16.28
CA ILE A 433 5.31 15.06 -15.72
C ILE A 433 6.15 16.02 -14.87
N SER A 434 5.99 17.33 -15.06
CA SER A 434 6.67 18.34 -14.23
C SER A 434 5.94 18.59 -12.91
N SER A 435 6.62 19.12 -11.89
CA SER A 435 6.08 19.28 -10.53
C SER A 435 4.91 20.27 -10.42
N GLN A 436 4.78 21.21 -11.36
CA GLN A 436 3.73 22.23 -11.40
C GLN A 436 2.65 21.92 -12.43
N GLN A 437 2.71 20.74 -13.06
CA GLN A 437 1.81 20.40 -14.14
C GLN A 437 0.47 19.89 -13.60
N ALA A 438 -0.63 20.42 -14.14
CA ALA A 438 -1.95 19.99 -13.74
C ALA A 438 -2.31 18.62 -14.33
N LEU A 439 -2.84 17.74 -13.48
CA LEU A 439 -3.36 16.43 -13.84
C LEU A 439 -4.87 16.50 -14.01
N ALA A 440 -5.40 15.73 -14.95
CA ALA A 440 -6.83 15.52 -15.04
C ALA A 440 -7.29 14.64 -13.86
N THR A 441 -8.29 15.14 -13.17
CA THR A 441 -8.91 14.53 -12.00
C THR A 441 -10.41 14.45 -12.24
N TYR A 442 -11.06 13.54 -11.51
CA TYR A 442 -12.51 13.36 -11.61
C TYR A 442 -13.18 14.05 -10.43
N ASN A 443 -14.26 14.78 -10.66
CA ASN A 443 -15.07 15.36 -9.60
C ASN A 443 -16.29 14.47 -9.36
N ALA A 444 -16.31 13.74 -8.23
CA ALA A 444 -17.40 12.80 -7.94
C ALA A 444 -18.77 13.49 -7.75
N ALA A 445 -18.79 14.77 -7.37
CA ALA A 445 -20.02 15.50 -7.11
C ALA A 445 -20.68 15.97 -8.41
N THR A 446 -19.90 16.40 -9.40
CA THR A 446 -20.39 16.89 -10.69
C THR A 446 -20.36 15.84 -11.79
N GLY A 447 -19.52 14.81 -11.64
CA GLY A 447 -19.23 13.83 -12.68
C GLY A 447 -18.29 14.36 -13.78
N GLU A 448 -17.64 15.51 -13.55
CA GLU A 448 -16.85 16.21 -14.56
C GLU A 448 -15.34 16.00 -14.38
N VAL A 449 -14.57 16.11 -15.48
CA VAL A 449 -13.10 16.20 -15.42
C VAL A 449 -12.68 17.62 -15.05
N GLU A 450 -11.80 17.74 -14.09
CA GLU A 450 -11.16 19.01 -13.69
C GLU A 450 -9.64 18.84 -13.60
N TYR A 451 -8.90 19.94 -13.74
CA TYR A 451 -7.43 19.92 -13.71
C TYR A 451 -6.91 20.44 -12.38
N GLN A 452 -6.15 19.62 -11.66
CA GLN A 452 -5.57 19.97 -10.37
C GLN A 452 -4.06 19.74 -10.40
N VAL A 453 -3.30 20.68 -9.83
CA VAL A 453 -1.87 20.48 -9.58
C VAL A 453 -1.73 19.45 -8.46
N PRO A 454 -0.93 18.38 -8.64
CA PRO A 454 -0.75 17.37 -7.60
C PRO A 454 -0.09 17.97 -6.36
N THR A 455 -0.61 17.64 -5.18
CA THR A 455 -0.02 18.04 -3.88
C THR A 455 1.21 17.21 -3.53
N ALA A 456 1.28 15.96 -4.03
CA ALA A 456 2.41 15.08 -3.81
C ALA A 456 2.65 14.13 -5.00
N ARG A 457 3.88 13.60 -5.09
CA ARG A 457 4.31 12.59 -6.07
C ARG A 457 4.99 11.43 -5.35
N HIS A 458 4.60 10.21 -5.69
CA HIS A 458 5.04 8.98 -5.05
C HIS A 458 5.74 8.09 -6.07
N GLN A 459 6.94 7.61 -5.73
CA GLN A 459 7.63 6.55 -6.50
C GLN A 459 8.56 5.77 -5.56
N TYR A 460 8.53 4.45 -5.63
CA TYR A 460 9.44 3.57 -4.89
C TYR A 460 9.56 2.20 -5.56
N ASP A 461 10.65 1.49 -5.27
CA ASP A 461 10.82 0.11 -5.69
C ASP A 461 9.88 -0.81 -4.90
N TYR A 462 9.23 -1.73 -5.61
CA TYR A 462 8.26 -2.68 -5.07
C TYR A 462 8.62 -4.09 -5.54
N ASP A 463 8.64 -5.02 -4.59
CA ASP A 463 8.85 -6.44 -4.81
C ASP A 463 7.73 -7.19 -4.07
N GLY A 464 6.75 -7.70 -4.83
CA GLY A 464 5.56 -8.34 -4.27
C GLY A 464 4.43 -8.50 -5.27
N GLU A 465 3.26 -8.90 -4.80
CA GLU A 465 2.08 -9.05 -5.66
C GLU A 465 1.42 -7.71 -5.98
N LEU A 466 1.02 -7.51 -7.23
CA LEU A 466 0.08 -6.47 -7.64
C LEU A 466 -1.26 -7.10 -8.05
N ILE A 467 -2.34 -6.32 -7.92
CA ILE A 467 -3.65 -6.65 -8.41
C ILE A 467 -3.74 -6.17 -9.87
N HIS A 468 -3.92 -7.13 -10.77
CA HIS A 468 -4.18 -6.89 -12.18
C HIS A 468 -5.68 -6.95 -12.45
N LEU A 469 -6.24 -5.84 -12.89
CA LEU A 469 -7.60 -5.74 -13.42
C LEU A 469 -7.50 -5.75 -14.94
N LYS A 470 -8.01 -6.79 -15.59
CA LYS A 470 -7.86 -6.93 -17.05
C LYS A 470 -9.12 -7.44 -17.72
N ASN A 471 -9.69 -6.63 -18.60
CA ASN A 471 -10.72 -7.05 -19.54
C ASN A 471 -10.60 -6.29 -20.88
N ARG A 472 -11.67 -6.28 -21.67
CA ARG A 472 -11.67 -5.60 -22.97
C ARG A 472 -11.44 -4.09 -22.83
N GLY A 473 -12.03 -3.46 -21.82
CA GLY A 473 -12.09 -2.00 -21.63
C GLY A 473 -11.32 -1.44 -20.44
N ILE A 474 -10.88 -2.27 -19.50
CA ILE A 474 -10.04 -1.90 -18.35
C ILE A 474 -8.73 -2.69 -18.40
N ASP A 475 -7.61 -2.01 -18.20
CA ASP A 475 -6.33 -2.62 -17.86
C ASP A 475 -5.65 -1.75 -16.79
N ALA A 476 -5.44 -2.30 -15.59
CA ALA A 476 -4.86 -1.60 -14.46
C ALA A 476 -4.02 -2.55 -13.62
N LEU A 477 -2.82 -2.15 -13.22
CA LEU A 477 -1.94 -2.95 -12.39
C LEU A 477 -1.52 -2.13 -11.18
N VAL A 478 -2.06 -2.48 -10.02
CA VAL A 478 -1.99 -1.64 -8.81
C VAL A 478 -1.67 -2.46 -7.57
N THR A 479 -1.10 -1.82 -6.56
CA THR A 479 -0.83 -2.46 -5.26
C THR A 479 -2.14 -2.92 -4.61
N PRO A 480 -2.15 -3.99 -3.79
CA PRO A 480 -3.35 -4.47 -3.11
C PRO A 480 -4.09 -3.38 -2.33
N ASN A 481 -3.36 -2.40 -1.80
CA ASN A 481 -3.92 -1.34 -0.97
C ASN A 481 -4.29 -0.08 -1.78
N HIS A 482 -4.15 -0.10 -3.12
CA HIS A 482 -4.52 1.03 -3.98
C HIS A 482 -6.03 1.27 -3.95
N ARG A 483 -6.44 2.54 -3.91
CA ARG A 483 -7.84 2.94 -3.78
C ARG A 483 -8.55 2.87 -5.14
N MET A 484 -9.63 2.12 -5.18
CA MET A 484 -10.44 1.91 -6.36
C MET A 484 -11.81 2.53 -6.15
N TRP A 485 -12.23 3.40 -7.07
CA TRP A 485 -13.55 4.01 -7.06
C TRP A 485 -14.52 3.10 -7.82
N THR A 486 -15.37 2.37 -7.11
CA THR A 486 -16.18 1.31 -7.72
C THR A 486 -17.57 1.24 -7.10
N ARG A 487 -18.48 0.55 -7.78
CA ARG A 487 -19.75 0.09 -7.20
C ARG A 487 -20.17 -1.27 -7.74
N PRO A 488 -20.86 -2.12 -6.97
CA PRO A 488 -21.40 -3.36 -7.51
C PRO A 488 -22.60 -3.09 -8.43
N THR A 489 -22.70 -3.82 -9.55
CA THR A 489 -23.89 -3.81 -10.40
C THR A 489 -25.12 -4.24 -9.59
N ALA A 490 -26.21 -3.47 -9.71
CA ALA A 490 -27.53 -3.85 -9.19
C ALA A 490 -28.23 -4.80 -10.18
N ALA A 491 -29.10 -5.68 -9.68
CA ALA A 491 -30.03 -6.41 -10.55
C ALA A 491 -31.06 -5.42 -11.13
N SER A 492 -31.61 -5.71 -12.32
CA SER A 492 -32.51 -4.79 -13.05
C SER A 492 -33.73 -4.30 -12.26
N ALA A 493 -34.13 -5.04 -11.21
CA ALA A 493 -35.24 -4.69 -10.32
C ALA A 493 -34.85 -3.76 -9.15
N TRP A 494 -33.58 -3.36 -9.02
CA TRP A 494 -33.02 -2.70 -7.84
C TRP A 494 -32.36 -1.37 -8.17
N PRO A 495 -32.45 -0.37 -7.28
CA PRO A 495 -31.76 0.90 -7.47
C PRO A 495 -30.24 0.70 -7.56
N GLU A 496 -29.58 1.51 -8.40
CA GLU A 496 -28.13 1.52 -8.50
C GLU A 496 -27.50 1.75 -7.11
N ARG A 497 -26.46 0.96 -6.78
CA ARG A 497 -25.67 1.19 -5.55
C ARG A 497 -24.85 2.47 -5.71
N PRO A 498 -24.50 3.21 -4.65
CA PRO A 498 -23.62 4.34 -4.83
C PRO A 498 -22.19 3.89 -5.07
N TRP A 499 -21.41 4.85 -5.54
CA TRP A 499 -19.98 4.74 -5.66
C TRP A 499 -19.29 4.80 -4.30
N ARG A 500 -18.23 4.01 -4.14
CA ARG A 500 -17.41 3.99 -2.94
C ARG A 500 -15.95 3.68 -3.26
N PHE A 501 -15.07 4.07 -2.35
CA PHE A 501 -13.69 3.60 -2.38
C PHE A 501 -13.59 2.22 -1.73
N CYS A 502 -12.84 1.32 -2.36
CA CYS A 502 -12.36 0.08 -1.76
C CYS A 502 -10.90 -0.14 -2.14
N GLU A 503 -10.21 -1.00 -1.41
CA GLU A 503 -8.84 -1.39 -1.78
C GLU A 503 -8.87 -2.40 -2.93
N ALA A 504 -7.86 -2.35 -3.80
CA ALA A 504 -7.78 -3.23 -4.96
C ALA A 504 -7.78 -4.73 -4.57
N GLY A 505 -7.15 -5.08 -3.45
CA GLY A 505 -7.09 -6.43 -2.91
C GLY A 505 -8.45 -6.98 -2.45
N ASP A 506 -9.40 -6.10 -2.17
CA ASP A 506 -10.75 -6.45 -1.73
C ASP A 506 -11.75 -6.57 -2.88
N LEU A 507 -11.41 -6.11 -4.09
CA LEU A 507 -12.30 -6.18 -5.25
C LEU A 507 -12.80 -7.61 -5.55
N GLN A 508 -11.99 -8.62 -5.25
CA GLN A 508 -12.35 -10.04 -5.39
C GLN A 508 -13.43 -10.53 -4.41
N ASN A 509 -13.67 -9.79 -3.33
CA ASN A 509 -14.60 -10.12 -2.25
C ASN A 509 -15.96 -9.43 -2.44
N VAL A 510 -16.05 -8.40 -3.28
CA VAL A 510 -17.29 -7.66 -3.50
C VAL A 510 -18.24 -8.49 -4.38
N ARG A 511 -19.41 -8.82 -3.84
CA ARG A 511 -20.46 -9.57 -4.55
C ARG A 511 -21.47 -8.60 -5.17
N GLY A 512 -21.70 -8.69 -6.48
CA GLY A 512 -22.85 -8.03 -7.10
C GLY A 512 -24.16 -8.78 -6.80
N GLY A 513 -25.31 -8.15 -7.08
CA GLY A 513 -26.62 -8.52 -6.50
C GLY A 513 -27.10 -9.98 -6.62
N ASN A 514 -26.55 -10.80 -7.52
CA ASN A 514 -26.99 -12.18 -7.77
C ASN A 514 -25.85 -13.22 -7.71
N GLY A 515 -24.82 -13.03 -6.89
CA GLY A 515 -23.71 -14.00 -6.74
C GLY A 515 -22.75 -14.11 -7.93
N GLY A 516 -23.12 -13.56 -9.10
CA GLY A 516 -22.29 -13.41 -10.30
C GLY A 516 -22.18 -11.97 -10.82
N GLY A 517 -22.53 -10.97 -10.01
CA GLY A 517 -22.57 -9.57 -10.47
C GLY A 517 -21.17 -8.97 -10.70
N CYS A 518 -21.12 -7.93 -11.53
CA CYS A 518 -19.89 -7.23 -11.91
C CYS A 518 -19.66 -6.02 -10.99
N LEU A 519 -18.45 -5.47 -11.04
CA LEU A 519 -18.11 -4.17 -10.47
C LEU A 519 -18.09 -3.14 -11.59
N GLU A 520 -18.79 -2.04 -11.40
CA GLU A 520 -18.70 -0.86 -12.25
C GLU A 520 -17.52 -0.02 -11.80
N ILE A 521 -16.70 0.38 -12.76
CA ILE A 521 -15.57 1.29 -12.58
C ILE A 521 -15.69 2.39 -13.63
N PRO A 522 -15.51 3.69 -13.29
CA PRO A 522 -15.62 4.74 -14.28
C PRO A 522 -14.37 4.76 -15.15
N VAL A 523 -14.59 4.99 -16.43
CA VAL A 523 -13.53 4.96 -17.47
C VAL A 523 -13.54 6.21 -18.34
N SER A 524 -14.52 7.09 -18.12
CA SER A 524 -14.67 8.40 -18.73
C SER A 524 -15.53 9.29 -17.82
N ALA A 525 -15.68 10.56 -18.18
CA ALA A 525 -16.38 11.55 -17.37
C ALA A 525 -17.02 12.63 -18.25
N SER A 526 -17.85 13.48 -17.67
CA SER A 526 -18.39 14.67 -18.34
C SER A 526 -17.34 15.78 -18.43
N TRP A 527 -17.54 16.75 -19.31
CA TRP A 527 -16.62 17.87 -19.52
C TRP A 527 -17.35 19.19 -19.70
N ARG A 528 -16.88 20.23 -19.00
CA ARG A 528 -17.25 21.61 -19.29
C ARG A 528 -16.06 22.36 -19.86
N GLY A 529 -16.12 22.58 -21.16
CA GLY A 529 -15.15 23.41 -21.86
C GLY A 529 -15.67 24.82 -22.09
N ARG A 530 -14.87 25.60 -22.82
CA ARG A 530 -15.28 26.93 -23.28
C ARG A 530 -15.98 26.82 -24.63
N TYR A 531 -17.18 27.37 -24.77
CA TYR A 531 -17.80 27.52 -26.08
C TYR A 531 -16.92 28.40 -26.97
N TYR A 532 -16.56 27.89 -28.14
CA TYR A 532 -15.74 28.58 -29.12
C TYR A 532 -16.64 29.19 -30.19
N GLU A 533 -16.89 30.49 -30.08
CA GLU A 533 -17.90 31.19 -30.90
C GLU A 533 -17.48 31.32 -32.37
N ALA A 534 -16.23 31.70 -32.63
CA ALA A 534 -15.76 31.94 -33.99
C ALA A 534 -14.27 31.66 -34.15
N PHE A 535 -13.92 31.15 -35.34
CA PHE A 535 -12.56 31.04 -35.83
C PHE A 535 -12.26 32.16 -36.83
N GLU A 536 -11.18 32.90 -36.61
CA GLU A 536 -10.68 33.87 -37.59
C GLU A 536 -9.84 33.15 -38.65
N VAL A 537 -10.37 33.06 -39.86
CA VAL A 537 -9.62 32.54 -41.01
C VAL A 537 -8.47 33.50 -41.31
N PRO A 538 -7.20 33.04 -41.34
CA PRO A 538 -6.06 33.92 -41.55
C PRO A 538 -6.16 34.67 -42.88
N ARG A 539 -5.70 35.93 -42.91
CA ARG A 539 -5.58 36.71 -44.15
C ARG A 539 -4.77 35.96 -45.21
N ASN A 540 -5.15 36.11 -46.47
CA ASN A 540 -4.38 35.57 -47.59
C ASN A 540 -3.12 36.43 -47.83
N ASP A 541 -1.94 35.80 -47.96
CA ASP A 541 -0.67 36.54 -48.16
C ASP A 541 -0.55 37.01 -49.62
N PRO A 542 -0.52 38.34 -49.90
CA PRO A 542 -0.42 38.87 -51.26
C PRO A 542 0.95 38.59 -51.91
N ASN A 543 2.01 38.28 -51.16
CA ASN A 543 3.36 38.10 -51.73
C ASN A 543 3.60 36.74 -52.39
N ASN A 544 2.58 35.88 -52.47
CA ASN A 544 2.63 34.63 -53.21
C ASN A 544 1.52 34.55 -54.29
N THR A 545 1.03 35.71 -54.73
CA THR A 545 0.32 35.85 -55.99
C THR A 545 1.30 35.57 -57.13
N TRP A 546 0.84 34.80 -58.09
CA TRP A 546 1.49 34.47 -59.34
C TRP A 546 2.27 35.64 -60.00
N HIS A 547 3.47 35.36 -60.54
CA HIS A 547 4.25 36.33 -61.32
C HIS A 547 3.60 36.51 -62.72
N PRO A 548 3.39 37.75 -63.21
CA PRO A 548 2.71 38.08 -64.48
C PRO A 548 3.13 37.33 -65.75
N ASP A 549 4.30 36.69 -65.74
CA ASP A 549 4.96 36.19 -66.95
C ASP A 549 4.95 34.65 -67.08
N LYS A 550 4.24 33.89 -66.23
CA LYS A 550 4.28 32.40 -66.23
C LYS A 550 2.92 31.70 -66.06
N PRO A 551 2.01 31.70 -67.05
CA PRO A 551 0.62 31.21 -66.88
C PRO A 551 0.58 29.74 -66.47
N SER A 552 -0.35 29.37 -65.58
CA SER A 552 -0.58 27.97 -65.29
C SER A 552 -1.25 27.32 -66.52
N LYS A 553 -1.10 26.00 -66.69
CA LYS A 553 -1.77 25.26 -67.79
C LYS A 553 -3.31 25.29 -67.70
N ASN A 554 -3.91 25.97 -66.71
CA ASN A 554 -5.34 25.99 -66.47
C ASN A 554 -5.85 27.44 -66.20
N PRO A 555 -6.39 28.14 -67.21
CA PRO A 555 -6.77 29.56 -67.13
C PRO A 555 -7.81 29.89 -66.04
N THR A 556 -8.68 28.94 -65.71
CA THR A 556 -9.71 29.07 -64.66
C THR A 556 -9.10 29.13 -63.26
N ARG A 557 -7.93 28.52 -63.09
CA ARG A 557 -7.18 28.47 -61.83
C ARG A 557 -6.43 29.78 -61.53
N ASP A 558 -6.28 30.63 -62.56
CA ASP A 558 -5.55 31.89 -62.51
C ASP A 558 -6.49 33.10 -62.31
N LEU A 559 -7.78 32.99 -62.69
CA LEU A 559 -8.80 34.03 -62.49
C LEU A 559 -9.32 34.12 -61.03
N GLU A 560 -9.23 33.06 -60.23
CA GLU A 560 -9.73 33.04 -58.85
C GLU A 560 -8.65 33.31 -57.77
N ARG A 561 -7.38 33.47 -58.16
CA ARG A 561 -6.24 33.71 -57.25
C ARG A 561 -6.09 35.16 -56.79
N TYR A 562 -7.06 36.03 -57.08
CA TYR A 562 -6.86 37.48 -57.13
C TYR A 562 -7.49 38.32 -56.01
N GLU A 563 -8.10 37.73 -54.98
CA GLU A 563 -8.64 38.52 -53.87
C GLU A 563 -7.67 38.48 -52.68
N ASP A 564 -7.04 39.64 -52.41
CA ASP A 564 -6.50 39.98 -51.09
C ASP A 564 -7.68 40.04 -50.12
N ARG A 565 -8.14 38.86 -49.69
CA ARG A 565 -9.21 38.73 -48.72
C ARG A 565 -8.62 39.02 -47.34
N GLU A 566 -9.09 40.10 -46.73
CA GLU A 566 -8.97 40.28 -45.29
C GLU A 566 -9.49 39.02 -44.58
N GLY A 567 -8.89 38.69 -43.43
CA GLY A 567 -9.35 37.57 -42.62
C GLY A 567 -10.83 37.73 -42.28
N TRP A 568 -11.57 36.63 -42.21
CA TRP A 568 -12.98 36.65 -41.86
C TRP A 568 -13.29 35.65 -40.75
N ASN A 569 -14.36 35.90 -40.03
CA ASN A 569 -14.82 35.01 -38.97
C ASN A 569 -15.76 33.94 -39.51
N VAL A 570 -15.56 32.72 -39.05
CA VAL A 570 -16.39 31.56 -39.31
C VAL A 570 -16.93 31.07 -37.98
N ASP A 571 -18.17 30.58 -37.95
CA ASP A 571 -18.74 29.91 -36.77
C ASP A 571 -17.80 28.82 -36.26
N GLY A 572 -17.52 28.83 -34.95
CA GLY A 572 -16.55 27.93 -34.35
C GLY A 572 -16.96 26.45 -34.46
N THR A 573 -18.25 26.15 -34.46
CA THR A 573 -18.77 24.78 -34.62
C THR A 573 -18.57 24.30 -36.06
N THR A 574 -18.89 25.13 -37.05
CA THR A 574 -18.60 24.84 -38.47
C THR A 574 -17.10 24.64 -38.71
N PHE A 575 -16.25 25.46 -38.09
CA PHE A 575 -14.80 25.31 -38.17
C PHE A 575 -14.31 23.99 -37.56
N LEU A 576 -14.78 23.62 -36.37
CA LEU A 576 -14.41 22.37 -35.72
C LEU A 576 -14.87 21.14 -36.51
N LYS A 577 -16.04 21.22 -37.14
CA LYS A 577 -16.51 20.19 -38.08
C LYS A 577 -15.54 20.03 -39.26
N PHE A 578 -15.17 21.14 -39.90
CA PHE A 578 -14.15 21.13 -40.96
C PHE A 578 -12.81 20.56 -40.48
N LEU A 579 -12.38 20.92 -39.29
CA LEU A 579 -11.12 20.45 -38.72
C LEU A 579 -11.13 18.93 -38.55
N GLY A 580 -12.25 18.34 -38.12
CA GLY A 580 -12.45 16.89 -38.00
C GLY A 580 -12.31 16.18 -39.35
N TYR A 581 -12.92 16.73 -40.40
CA TYR A 581 -12.73 16.22 -41.77
C TYR A 581 -11.29 16.35 -42.23
N PHE A 582 -10.62 17.48 -41.93
CA PHE A 582 -9.26 17.73 -42.39
C PHE A 582 -8.20 16.83 -41.71
N VAL A 583 -8.32 16.57 -40.41
CA VAL A 583 -7.35 15.68 -39.72
C VAL A 583 -7.47 14.23 -40.18
N SER A 584 -8.65 13.85 -40.69
CA SER A 584 -8.94 12.51 -41.19
C SER A 584 -8.59 12.39 -42.68
N GLU A 585 -9.34 13.08 -43.54
CA GLU A 585 -9.26 12.96 -45.01
C GLU A 585 -8.44 14.06 -45.69
N GLY A 586 -7.95 15.02 -44.91
CA GLY A 586 -7.34 16.24 -45.45
C GLY A 586 -5.88 16.07 -45.85
N SER A 587 -5.48 16.76 -46.91
CA SER A 587 -4.08 16.87 -47.31
C SER A 587 -3.72 18.26 -47.82
N THR A 588 -2.46 18.62 -47.65
CA THR A 588 -1.88 19.87 -48.15
C THR A 588 -0.79 19.53 -49.16
N THR A 589 -0.68 20.29 -50.24
CA THR A 589 0.46 20.19 -51.16
C THR A 589 1.79 20.57 -50.48
N GLU A 590 2.93 20.17 -51.05
CA GLU A 590 4.25 20.56 -50.54
C GLU A 590 4.49 22.07 -50.66
N THR A 591 4.03 22.66 -51.75
CA THR A 591 4.09 24.10 -52.00
C THR A 591 2.79 24.80 -51.57
N PRO A 592 2.84 26.10 -51.22
CA PRO A 592 1.63 26.85 -50.89
C PRO A 592 0.59 26.77 -52.01
N GLY A 593 -0.63 26.34 -51.66
CA GLY A 593 -1.63 25.99 -52.65
C GLY A 593 -2.97 25.57 -52.05
N PRO A 594 -3.76 24.74 -52.77
CA PRO A 594 -5.00 24.22 -52.23
C PRO A 594 -4.74 23.24 -51.09
N PHE A 595 -5.67 23.23 -50.14
CA PHE A 595 -5.88 22.07 -49.28
C PHE A 595 -7.01 21.23 -49.88
N ASN A 596 -6.94 19.91 -49.67
CA ASN A 596 -7.83 18.95 -50.28
C ASN A 596 -8.44 18.04 -49.20
N LEU A 597 -9.69 17.63 -49.40
CA LEU A 597 -10.36 16.54 -48.67
C LEU A 597 -10.70 15.47 -49.71
N SER A 598 -10.25 14.23 -49.51
CA SER A 598 -10.60 13.12 -50.40
C SER A 598 -11.71 12.29 -49.77
N GLN A 599 -12.80 12.01 -50.47
CA GLN A 599 -13.84 11.12 -49.95
C GLN A 599 -14.62 10.44 -51.08
N ASN A 600 -15.14 9.24 -50.84
CA ASN A 600 -16.03 8.56 -51.78
C ASN A 600 -17.31 9.37 -52.01
N VAL A 601 -17.87 9.26 -53.22
CA VAL A 601 -19.15 9.90 -53.56
C VAL A 601 -20.24 9.43 -52.58
N GLY A 602 -20.88 10.37 -51.88
CA GLY A 602 -21.92 10.08 -50.90
C GLY A 602 -22.20 11.28 -49.97
N GLU A 603 -23.05 11.06 -48.97
CA GLU A 603 -23.54 12.11 -48.07
C GLU A 603 -22.41 12.84 -47.31
N VAL A 604 -21.35 12.11 -46.92
CA VAL A 604 -20.20 12.70 -46.23
C VAL A 604 -19.45 13.69 -47.14
N ALA A 605 -19.24 13.34 -48.41
CA ALA A 605 -18.59 14.25 -49.36
C ALA A 605 -19.45 15.50 -49.63
N ASP A 606 -20.77 15.35 -49.69
CA ASP A 606 -21.71 16.46 -49.81
C ASP A 606 -21.68 17.37 -48.57
N ASP A 607 -21.55 16.79 -47.37
CA ASP A 607 -21.41 17.54 -46.12
C ASP A 607 -20.07 18.29 -46.02
N MET A 608 -18.97 17.69 -46.49
CA MET A 608 -17.68 18.37 -46.61
C MET A 608 -17.76 19.58 -47.54
N ILE A 609 -18.41 19.44 -48.71
CA ILE A 609 -18.62 20.56 -49.66
C ILE A 609 -19.48 21.65 -49.03
N ARG A 610 -20.57 21.28 -48.34
CA ARG A 610 -21.45 22.22 -47.65
C ARG A 610 -20.70 22.99 -46.56
N THR A 611 -19.96 22.28 -45.71
CA THR A 611 -19.16 22.88 -44.62
C THR A 611 -18.18 23.91 -45.18
N LEU A 612 -17.42 23.58 -46.23
CA LEU A 612 -16.48 24.53 -46.85
C LEU A 612 -17.18 25.78 -47.45
N LYS A 613 -18.38 25.61 -48.02
CA LYS A 613 -19.18 26.73 -48.53
C LYS A 613 -19.71 27.62 -47.40
N GLU A 614 -20.14 27.04 -46.29
CA GLU A 614 -20.56 27.78 -45.08
C GLU A 614 -19.41 28.59 -44.49
N MET A 615 -18.18 28.07 -44.58
CA MET A 615 -16.96 28.81 -44.24
C MET A 615 -16.57 29.89 -45.26
N SER A 616 -17.39 30.12 -46.29
CA SER A 616 -17.15 31.09 -47.39
C SER A 616 -15.97 30.76 -48.31
N PHE A 617 -15.54 29.49 -48.37
CA PHE A 617 -14.57 29.05 -49.36
C PHE A 617 -15.22 28.75 -50.71
N LYS A 618 -14.49 29.07 -51.77
CA LYS A 618 -14.79 28.54 -53.10
C LYS A 618 -14.27 27.11 -53.18
N VAL A 619 -15.15 26.19 -53.57
CA VAL A 619 -14.89 24.75 -53.57
C VAL A 619 -14.81 24.24 -54.99
N GLY A 620 -13.66 23.67 -55.36
CA GLY A 620 -13.48 22.90 -56.59
C GLY A 620 -13.61 21.41 -56.30
N VAL A 621 -14.48 20.72 -57.02
CA VAL A 621 -14.68 19.27 -56.89
C VAL A 621 -14.22 18.59 -58.17
N CYS A 622 -13.33 17.61 -58.07
CA CYS A 622 -12.98 16.75 -59.19
C CYS A 622 -13.04 15.28 -58.76
N GLU A 623 -13.46 14.42 -59.68
CA GLU A 623 -13.37 12.98 -59.49
C GLU A 623 -11.92 12.56 -59.74
N SER A 624 -11.23 12.10 -58.69
CA SER A 624 -9.81 11.70 -58.79
C SER A 624 -9.68 10.29 -59.36
N HIS A 625 -10.63 9.42 -59.01
CA HIS A 625 -10.83 8.07 -59.52
C HIS A 625 -12.34 7.77 -59.57
N PRO A 626 -12.80 6.81 -60.38
CA PRO A 626 -14.22 6.46 -60.42
C PRO A 626 -14.81 6.19 -59.03
N GLY A 627 -15.74 7.03 -58.59
CA GLY A 627 -16.39 6.93 -57.27
C GLY A 627 -15.68 7.66 -56.12
N GLN A 628 -14.56 8.36 -56.35
CA GLN A 628 -13.83 9.11 -55.33
C GLN A 628 -13.69 10.59 -55.71
N LEU A 629 -14.20 11.47 -54.85
CA LEU A 629 -14.11 12.92 -55.00
C LEU A 629 -12.88 13.46 -54.30
N ASN A 630 -12.23 14.40 -54.95
CA ASN A 630 -11.23 15.28 -54.38
C ASN A 630 -11.83 16.69 -54.30
N ILE A 631 -12.11 17.13 -53.08
CA ILE A 631 -12.73 18.41 -52.75
C ILE A 631 -11.61 19.37 -52.37
N SER A 632 -11.42 20.43 -53.15
CA SER A 632 -10.29 21.35 -53.01
C SER A 632 -10.76 22.78 -52.75
N ALA A 633 -10.04 23.49 -51.88
CA ALA A 633 -10.23 24.91 -51.66
C ALA A 633 -8.87 25.62 -51.66
N CYS A 634 -8.78 26.75 -52.37
CA CYS A 634 -7.54 27.50 -52.52
C CYS A 634 -7.50 28.67 -51.54
N HIS A 635 -6.69 28.55 -50.48
CA HIS A 635 -6.42 29.66 -49.57
C HIS A 635 -5.05 29.49 -48.88
N VAL A 636 -4.10 30.38 -49.14
CA VAL A 636 -2.71 30.22 -48.67
C VAL A 636 -2.58 30.39 -47.16
N GLY A 637 -3.30 31.35 -46.58
CA GLY A 637 -3.35 31.57 -45.12
C GLY A 637 -3.82 30.31 -44.37
N MET A 638 -5.00 29.81 -44.71
CA MET A 638 -5.51 28.52 -44.21
C MET A 638 -4.58 27.34 -44.50
N TRP A 639 -3.98 27.22 -45.70
CA TRP A 639 -3.00 26.15 -45.99
C TRP A 639 -1.81 26.16 -45.02
N ARG A 640 -1.24 27.36 -44.75
CA ARG A 640 -0.13 27.51 -43.79
C ARG A 640 -0.60 27.11 -42.39
N TRP A 641 -1.72 27.67 -41.96
CA TRP A 641 -2.30 27.39 -40.65
C TRP A 641 -2.57 25.89 -40.43
N LEU A 642 -3.15 25.20 -41.42
CA LEU A 642 -3.42 23.77 -41.34
C LEU A 642 -2.14 22.95 -41.24
N ARG A 643 -1.11 23.30 -42.01
CA ARG A 643 0.19 22.62 -41.98
C ARG A 643 0.89 22.81 -40.63
N ASP A 644 0.89 24.03 -40.12
CA ASP A 644 1.57 24.39 -38.89
C ASP A 644 0.83 23.87 -37.65
N SER A 645 -0.50 23.87 -37.69
CA SER A 645 -1.35 23.54 -36.52
C SER A 645 -1.81 22.09 -36.48
N CYS A 646 -1.93 21.43 -37.63
CA CYS A 646 -2.46 20.06 -37.74
C CYS A 646 -1.45 19.05 -38.32
N GLY A 647 -0.24 19.50 -38.65
CA GLY A 647 0.84 18.65 -39.16
C GLY A 647 0.74 18.27 -40.63
N HIS A 648 1.83 17.69 -41.16
CA HIS A 648 1.96 17.29 -42.56
C HIS A 648 2.25 15.80 -42.72
N GLY A 649 1.46 15.13 -43.57
CA GLY A 649 1.51 13.68 -43.76
C GLY A 649 0.75 12.91 -42.68
N ALA A 650 0.30 11.70 -43.01
CA ALA A 650 -0.59 10.92 -42.14
C ALA A 650 -0.02 10.63 -40.74
N LYS A 651 1.29 10.36 -40.63
CA LYS A 651 1.97 10.05 -39.36
C LYS A 651 2.06 11.24 -38.41
N ASN A 652 1.99 12.48 -38.92
CA ASN A 652 2.15 13.71 -38.13
C ASN A 652 0.85 14.47 -37.92
N LYS A 653 -0.29 13.93 -38.36
CA LYS A 653 -1.60 14.56 -38.14
C LYS A 653 -1.85 14.78 -36.66
N CYS A 654 -2.35 15.95 -36.29
CA CYS A 654 -2.71 16.29 -34.92
C CYS A 654 -3.81 17.36 -34.88
N LEU A 655 -4.42 17.51 -33.72
CA LEU A 655 -5.30 18.63 -33.40
C LEU A 655 -4.53 19.71 -32.62
N PRO A 656 -4.81 21.00 -32.85
CA PRO A 656 -4.29 22.06 -32.00
C PRO A 656 -4.74 21.88 -30.54
N ARG A 657 -3.85 22.09 -29.57
CA ARG A 657 -4.15 21.77 -28.15
C ARG A 657 -5.40 22.46 -27.61
N TRP A 658 -5.63 23.72 -28.00
CA TRP A 658 -6.77 24.51 -27.55
C TRP A 658 -8.12 23.90 -27.96
N VAL A 659 -8.17 23.16 -29.07
CA VAL A 659 -9.38 22.49 -29.56
C VAL A 659 -9.90 21.47 -28.56
N LEU A 660 -9.00 20.82 -27.83
CA LEU A 660 -9.38 19.81 -26.87
C LEU A 660 -10.13 20.44 -25.67
N GLY A 661 -9.95 21.74 -25.40
CA GLY A 661 -10.58 22.47 -24.31
C GLY A 661 -11.95 23.09 -24.60
N VAL A 662 -12.52 22.88 -25.80
CA VAL A 662 -13.83 23.42 -26.18
C VAL A 662 -14.98 22.68 -25.48
N GLU A 663 -16.18 23.24 -25.54
CA GLU A 663 -17.38 22.65 -24.93
C GLU A 663 -17.72 21.26 -25.51
N ALA A 664 -18.33 20.40 -24.69
CA ALA A 664 -18.61 19.00 -25.04
C ALA A 664 -19.41 18.86 -26.34
N ASP A 665 -20.40 19.72 -26.58
CA ASP A 665 -21.21 19.68 -27.81
C ASP A 665 -20.37 19.96 -29.06
N GLN A 666 -19.41 20.87 -28.96
CA GLN A 666 -18.49 21.17 -30.05
C GLN A 666 -17.43 20.08 -30.25
N LEU A 667 -16.96 19.44 -29.16
CA LEU A 667 -16.11 18.25 -29.24
C LEU A 667 -16.84 17.06 -29.88
N GLN A 668 -18.15 16.92 -29.65
CA GLN A 668 -18.96 15.88 -30.28
C GLN A 668 -19.05 16.10 -31.80
N VAL A 669 -19.27 17.34 -32.25
CA VAL A 669 -19.26 17.69 -33.69
C VAL A 669 -17.90 17.40 -34.33
N LEU A 670 -16.81 17.75 -33.65
CA LEU A 670 -15.46 17.42 -34.12
C LEU A 670 -15.26 15.91 -34.25
N LEU A 671 -15.65 15.14 -33.22
CA LEU A 671 -15.51 13.69 -33.21
C LEU A 671 -16.35 13.04 -34.32
N ASP A 672 -17.60 13.47 -34.51
CA ASP A 672 -18.46 12.94 -35.56
C ASP A 672 -17.87 13.18 -36.95
N ALA A 673 -17.32 14.37 -37.21
CA ALA A 673 -16.63 14.65 -38.47
C ALA A 673 -15.35 13.83 -38.66
N MET A 674 -14.60 13.56 -37.58
CA MET A 674 -13.46 12.64 -37.63
C MET A 674 -13.89 11.21 -38.01
N ILE A 675 -14.97 10.72 -37.40
CA ILE A 675 -15.52 9.39 -37.67
C ILE A 675 -16.08 9.28 -39.10
N ASP A 676 -16.74 10.33 -39.58
CA ASP A 676 -17.30 10.38 -40.93
C ASP A 676 -16.19 10.29 -42.00
N GLY A 677 -15.00 10.82 -41.71
CA GLY A 677 -13.83 10.75 -42.59
C GLY A 677 -13.19 9.35 -42.60
N ASP A 678 -12.40 9.06 -41.56
CA ASP A 678 -11.54 7.85 -41.51
C ASP A 678 -12.18 6.66 -40.77
N GLY A 679 -13.42 6.82 -40.30
CA GLY A 679 -14.10 5.86 -39.46
C GLY A 679 -15.19 5.06 -40.17
N SER A 680 -15.79 4.13 -39.43
CA SER A 680 -17.01 3.45 -39.88
C SER A 680 -17.96 3.19 -38.72
N ARG A 681 -19.26 3.34 -38.97
CA ARG A 681 -20.33 3.04 -37.99
C ARG A 681 -21.04 1.71 -38.37
N PRO A 682 -21.37 0.82 -37.42
CA PRO A 682 -22.02 -0.46 -37.72
C PRO A 682 -23.44 -0.30 -38.28
N ALA A 683 -23.87 -1.19 -39.18
CA ALA A 683 -25.09 -1.02 -39.97
C ALA A 683 -26.43 -1.28 -39.25
N MET A 684 -26.49 -1.92 -38.07
CA MET A 684 -27.70 -2.02 -37.23
C MET A 684 -27.36 -2.46 -35.80
N GLY A 685 -28.06 -1.92 -34.80
CA GLY A 685 -28.18 -2.52 -33.46
C GLY A 685 -27.24 -2.02 -32.36
N SER A 686 -26.42 -1.00 -32.60
CA SER A 686 -25.47 -0.45 -31.61
C SER A 686 -25.35 1.08 -31.73
N GLU A 687 -26.43 1.78 -31.35
CA GLU A 687 -26.44 3.26 -31.33
C GLU A 687 -25.19 3.81 -30.61
N GLY A 688 -24.45 4.68 -31.29
CA GLY A 688 -23.24 5.32 -30.76
C GLY A 688 -21.92 4.58 -31.03
N SER A 689 -21.90 3.57 -31.90
CA SER A 689 -20.69 2.80 -32.19
C SER A 689 -19.86 3.27 -33.40
N PHE A 690 -18.53 3.36 -33.28
CA PHE A 690 -17.64 3.76 -34.38
C PHE A 690 -16.26 3.09 -34.34
N THR A 691 -15.64 2.83 -35.49
CA THR A 691 -14.19 2.52 -35.58
C THR A 691 -13.45 3.73 -36.14
N TYR A 692 -12.16 3.93 -35.81
CA TYR A 692 -11.36 5.03 -36.35
C TYR A 692 -9.91 4.58 -36.61
N GLY A 693 -9.42 4.64 -37.85
CA GLY A 693 -8.02 4.31 -38.15
C GLY A 693 -7.15 5.55 -38.17
N THR A 694 -5.97 5.54 -37.53
CA THR A 694 -4.98 6.62 -37.76
C THR A 694 -3.56 6.12 -37.57
N THR A 695 -2.64 6.56 -38.41
CA THR A 695 -1.20 6.24 -38.25
C THR A 695 -0.47 7.22 -37.34
N SER A 696 -1.12 8.32 -36.92
CA SER A 696 -0.55 9.29 -35.98
C SER A 696 -0.78 8.85 -34.53
N LYS A 697 0.31 8.61 -33.79
CA LYS A 697 0.25 8.33 -32.35
C LYS A 697 -0.41 9.47 -31.58
N LEU A 698 -0.01 10.71 -31.89
CA LEU A 698 -0.50 11.90 -31.21
C LEU A 698 -2.00 12.10 -31.44
N LEU A 699 -2.48 11.91 -32.67
CA LEU A 699 -3.92 12.02 -32.97
C LEU A 699 -4.72 10.94 -32.22
N ASN A 700 -4.19 9.71 -32.14
CA ASN A 700 -4.81 8.65 -31.34
C ASN A 700 -4.83 9.00 -29.83
N ASP A 701 -3.78 9.62 -29.30
CA ASP A 701 -3.76 10.07 -27.90
C ASP A 701 -4.77 11.20 -27.65
N GLN A 702 -4.90 12.12 -28.59
CA GLN A 702 -5.90 13.19 -28.57
C GLN A 702 -7.34 12.65 -28.70
N LEU A 703 -7.54 11.61 -29.50
CA LEU A 703 -8.83 10.92 -29.61
C LEU A 703 -9.25 10.30 -28.26
N HIS A 704 -8.32 9.69 -27.51
CA HIS A 704 -8.61 9.21 -26.16
C HIS A 704 -9.04 10.36 -25.25
N GLU A 705 -8.38 11.51 -25.33
CA GLU A 705 -8.71 12.68 -24.51
C GLU A 705 -10.10 13.25 -24.84
N ILE A 706 -10.46 13.35 -26.13
CA ILE A 706 -11.80 13.73 -26.57
C ILE A 706 -12.83 12.74 -26.04
N CYS A 707 -12.57 11.44 -26.20
CA CYS A 707 -13.49 10.39 -25.76
C CYS A 707 -13.70 10.43 -24.23
N VAL A 708 -12.63 10.61 -23.44
CA VAL A 708 -12.73 10.74 -21.99
C VAL A 708 -13.65 11.90 -21.59
N ARG A 709 -13.57 13.04 -22.28
CA ARG A 709 -14.39 14.24 -22.05
C ARG A 709 -15.84 14.11 -22.49
N LEU A 710 -16.08 13.31 -23.52
CA LEU A 710 -17.43 13.02 -24.03
C LEU A 710 -18.11 11.86 -23.29
N GLY A 711 -17.48 11.30 -22.24
CA GLY A 711 -18.01 10.14 -21.53
C GLY A 711 -17.93 8.84 -22.34
N ILE A 712 -17.04 8.76 -23.34
CA ILE A 712 -16.85 7.59 -24.21
C ILE A 712 -15.63 6.78 -23.74
N ALA A 713 -15.85 5.51 -23.39
CA ALA A 713 -14.77 4.58 -23.07
C ALA A 713 -14.06 4.10 -24.36
N LEU A 714 -12.84 4.60 -24.61
CA LEU A 714 -12.04 4.20 -25.78
C LEU A 714 -11.10 3.04 -25.43
N THR A 715 -10.94 2.08 -26.35
CA THR A 715 -9.92 1.04 -26.29
C THR A 715 -9.13 1.05 -27.59
N THR A 716 -7.81 1.15 -27.52
CA THR A 716 -6.94 1.05 -28.70
C THR A 716 -6.09 -0.22 -28.67
N ARG A 717 -5.83 -0.80 -29.85
CA ARG A 717 -4.84 -1.87 -30.05
C ARG A 717 -3.85 -1.43 -31.11
N GLN A 718 -2.57 -1.72 -30.91
CA GLN A 718 -1.58 -1.57 -31.97
C GLN A 718 -1.76 -2.73 -32.96
N VAL A 719 -1.73 -2.44 -34.26
CA VAL A 719 -1.89 -3.47 -35.31
C VAL A 719 -0.71 -3.34 -36.27
N ASP A 720 0.06 -4.42 -36.41
CA ASP A 720 1.18 -4.46 -37.33
C ASP A 720 0.66 -4.57 -38.78
N ARG A 721 0.66 -3.46 -39.51
CA ARG A 721 0.54 -3.45 -40.98
C ARG A 721 1.92 -3.27 -41.61
N SER A 722 2.02 -3.31 -42.94
CA SER A 722 3.27 -3.25 -43.72
C SER A 722 4.14 -2.00 -43.50
N GLU A 723 3.63 -0.98 -42.82
CA GLU A 723 4.40 0.05 -42.12
C GLU A 723 3.83 0.22 -40.69
N GLU A 724 4.68 0.62 -39.73
CA GLU A 724 4.25 0.98 -38.37
C GLU A 724 3.09 2.00 -38.42
N GLY A 725 1.87 1.55 -38.14
CA GLY A 725 0.67 2.34 -38.17
C GLY A 725 -0.23 1.91 -37.01
N TRP A 726 -0.80 2.89 -36.30
CA TRP A 726 -1.81 2.59 -35.28
C TRP A 726 -3.13 2.25 -35.98
N SER A 727 -3.90 1.36 -35.41
CA SER A 727 -5.27 1.10 -35.83
C SER A 727 -6.10 1.26 -34.59
N THR A 728 -6.74 2.42 -34.43
CA THR A 728 -7.63 2.66 -33.30
C THR A 728 -8.94 1.92 -33.51
N ILE A 729 -8.88 0.60 -33.34
CA ILE A 729 -10.05 -0.25 -33.35
C ILE A 729 -10.85 0.04 -32.09
N TRP A 730 -11.75 1.01 -32.19
CA TRP A 730 -12.89 1.03 -31.30
C TRP A 730 -13.91 0.04 -31.85
N VAL A 731 -13.94 -1.14 -31.25
CA VAL A 731 -15.10 -2.02 -31.35
C VAL A 731 -15.75 -1.94 -29.98
N SER A 732 -16.78 -1.11 -29.85
CA SER A 732 -17.70 -1.29 -28.74
C SER A 732 -18.68 -2.41 -29.08
N ASN A 733 -19.15 -3.02 -28.00
CA ASN A 733 -20.44 -3.68 -28.00
C ASN A 733 -21.51 -2.66 -27.54
N GLY A 734 -21.64 -1.54 -28.24
CA GLY A 734 -22.91 -0.83 -28.36
C GLY A 734 -23.33 0.23 -27.34
N HIS A 735 -22.48 0.77 -26.45
CA HIS A 735 -22.93 1.87 -25.57
C HIS A 735 -21.88 2.95 -25.30
N ARG A 736 -22.35 4.22 -25.18
CA ARG A 736 -21.68 5.36 -24.51
C ARG A 736 -21.56 5.06 -23.01
N ASP A 737 -20.85 4.00 -22.66
CA ASP A 737 -20.79 3.55 -21.28
C ASP A 737 -19.69 4.35 -20.58
N GLN A 738 -20.10 5.25 -19.68
CA GLN A 738 -19.18 5.97 -18.79
C GLN A 738 -18.42 5.03 -17.82
N ARG A 739 -18.82 3.76 -17.82
CA ARG A 739 -18.53 2.75 -16.82
C ARG A 739 -18.19 1.45 -17.53
N HIS A 740 -17.24 0.71 -16.99
CA HIS A 740 -16.97 -0.66 -17.43
C HIS A 740 -17.26 -1.67 -16.34
N LEU A 741 -17.73 -2.84 -16.77
CA LEU A 741 -18.06 -3.96 -15.91
C LEU A 741 -16.85 -4.88 -15.75
N LEU A 742 -16.40 -5.05 -14.51
CA LEU A 742 -15.33 -5.95 -14.13
C LEU A 742 -15.91 -7.17 -13.41
N GLN A 743 -15.65 -8.35 -13.95
CA GLN A 743 -16.04 -9.63 -13.34
C GLN A 743 -14.94 -10.12 -12.40
N LYS A 744 -15.31 -10.91 -11.39
CA LYS A 744 -14.34 -11.50 -10.45
C LYS A 744 -13.19 -12.26 -11.13
N LYS A 745 -13.46 -12.97 -12.23
CA LYS A 745 -12.45 -13.71 -13.01
C LYS A 745 -11.42 -12.83 -13.73
N GLN A 746 -11.67 -11.52 -13.80
CA GLN A 746 -10.84 -10.52 -14.48
C GLN A 746 -9.93 -9.76 -13.48
N ILE A 747 -9.89 -10.24 -12.22
CA ILE A 747 -9.07 -9.73 -11.14
C ILE A 747 -8.09 -10.84 -10.77
N SER A 748 -6.80 -10.58 -10.88
CA SER A 748 -5.76 -11.56 -10.55
C SER A 748 -4.59 -10.93 -9.80
N ARG A 749 -3.96 -11.68 -8.90
CA ARG A 749 -2.68 -11.31 -8.27
C ARG A 749 -1.55 -11.73 -9.19
N VAL A 750 -0.60 -10.83 -9.44
CA VAL A 750 0.54 -11.06 -10.34
C VAL A 750 1.82 -10.64 -9.62
N PRO A 751 2.87 -11.47 -9.59
CA PRO A 751 4.16 -11.07 -9.03
C PRO A 751 4.73 -9.90 -9.85
N TYR A 752 5.27 -8.91 -9.15
CA TYR A 752 5.83 -7.72 -9.77
C TYR A 752 7.10 -7.31 -9.03
N LYS A 753 8.15 -7.03 -9.81
CA LYS A 753 9.39 -6.46 -9.34
C LYS A 753 9.74 -5.26 -10.21
N GLY A 754 9.68 -4.07 -9.61
CA GLY A 754 9.88 -2.82 -10.34
C GLY A 754 9.40 -1.61 -9.56
N LYS A 755 9.36 -0.45 -10.20
CA LYS A 755 8.89 0.78 -9.56
C LYS A 755 7.37 0.87 -9.59
N VAL A 756 6.78 1.25 -8.47
CA VAL A 756 5.39 1.71 -8.41
C VAL A 756 5.35 3.21 -8.19
N SER A 757 4.37 3.88 -8.77
CA SER A 757 4.22 5.33 -8.71
C SER A 757 2.77 5.78 -8.68
N CYS A 758 2.53 6.98 -8.15
CA CYS A 758 1.21 7.63 -8.15
C CYS A 758 1.35 9.12 -7.78
N PHE A 759 0.26 9.86 -7.90
CA PHE A 759 0.16 11.26 -7.47
C PHE A 759 -0.84 11.39 -6.33
N THR A 760 -0.71 12.43 -5.50
CA THR A 760 -1.79 12.92 -4.65
C THR A 760 -2.35 14.19 -5.27
N VAL A 761 -3.67 14.27 -5.33
CA VAL A 761 -4.46 15.38 -5.87
C VAL A 761 -5.57 15.70 -4.87
N PRO A 762 -5.96 16.97 -4.72
CA PRO A 762 -6.92 17.42 -3.70
C PRO A 762 -8.22 16.62 -3.61
N ASN A 763 -8.84 16.28 -4.75
CA ASN A 763 -10.12 15.56 -4.77
C ASN A 763 -10.01 14.02 -4.64
N GLY A 764 -8.78 13.48 -4.60
CA GLY A 764 -8.57 12.07 -4.38
C GLY A 764 -8.68 11.16 -5.61
N MET A 765 -8.91 11.68 -6.83
CA MET A 765 -9.22 10.85 -8.01
C MET A 765 -8.44 11.26 -9.26
N LEU A 766 -7.86 10.29 -9.95
CA LEU A 766 -6.99 10.49 -11.10
C LEU A 766 -7.56 9.82 -12.35
N VAL A 767 -7.38 10.47 -13.50
CA VAL A 767 -7.62 9.86 -14.82
C VAL A 767 -6.33 9.23 -15.31
N THR A 768 -6.32 7.90 -15.40
CA THR A 768 -5.14 7.10 -15.75
C THR A 768 -5.37 6.27 -17.01
N ARG A 769 -4.30 5.85 -17.68
CA ARG A 769 -4.36 4.97 -18.85
C ARG A 769 -3.24 3.94 -18.82
N ARG A 770 -3.55 2.70 -19.20
CA ARG A 770 -2.56 1.64 -19.38
C ARG A 770 -2.94 0.75 -20.56
N ASN A 771 -1.99 0.44 -21.43
CA ASN A 771 -2.20 -0.37 -22.64
C ASN A 771 -3.40 0.09 -23.50
N GLY A 772 -3.58 1.41 -23.64
CA GLY A 772 -4.66 2.00 -24.43
C GLY A 772 -6.06 1.85 -23.83
N ARG A 773 -6.16 1.70 -22.50
CA ARG A 773 -7.44 1.65 -21.76
C ARG A 773 -7.41 2.66 -20.62
N VAL A 774 -8.44 3.50 -20.56
CA VAL A 774 -8.57 4.56 -19.56
C VAL A 774 -9.29 4.02 -18.31
N LEU A 775 -8.88 4.51 -17.15
CA LEU A 775 -9.45 4.19 -15.86
C LEU A 775 -9.45 5.43 -14.96
N ILE A 776 -10.57 5.66 -14.27
CA ILE A 776 -10.64 6.62 -13.16
C ILE A 776 -10.50 5.83 -11.85
N SER A 777 -9.44 6.10 -11.09
CA SER A 777 -9.17 5.45 -9.80
C SER A 777 -8.81 6.46 -8.71
N GLY A 778 -8.79 5.98 -7.47
CA GLY A 778 -8.33 6.78 -6.35
C GLY A 778 -6.84 7.05 -6.43
N ASN A 779 -6.41 8.14 -5.81
CA ASN A 779 -5.02 8.53 -5.74
C ASN A 779 -4.32 7.94 -4.48
N SER A 780 -3.01 8.12 -4.40
CA SER A 780 -2.28 7.90 -3.15
C SER A 780 -2.53 9.06 -2.18
N GLU A 781 -2.63 8.81 -0.88
CA GLU A 781 -2.68 9.87 0.14
C GLU A 781 -1.25 10.40 0.44
N ASP A 782 -1.13 11.70 0.75
CA ASP A 782 0.09 12.55 0.76
C ASP A 782 1.38 11.91 1.31
N TYR A 783 2.40 11.77 0.44
CA TYR A 783 3.83 11.62 0.76
C TYR A 783 4.64 12.05 -0.46
N ASN A 784 5.19 13.26 -0.48
CA ASN A 784 6.16 13.64 -1.52
C ASN A 784 7.50 12.85 -1.29
N ARG A 785 8.40 12.71 -2.28
CA ARG A 785 9.68 11.96 -2.11
C ARG A 785 10.53 12.43 -0.92
N SER A 786 10.57 13.73 -0.62
CA SER A 786 11.34 14.28 0.50
C SER A 786 10.69 13.96 1.86
N THR A 787 9.38 14.10 2.00
CA THR A 787 8.54 13.71 3.13
C THR A 787 8.42 12.19 3.23
N ALA A 788 8.55 11.42 2.16
CA ALA A 788 8.59 9.96 2.16
C ALA A 788 9.91 9.45 2.72
N ALA A 789 11.04 9.97 2.24
CA ALA A 789 12.36 9.69 2.80
C ALA A 789 12.45 10.17 4.26
N VAL A 790 11.93 11.36 4.56
CA VAL A 790 11.84 11.89 5.93
C VAL A 790 10.88 11.06 6.78
N SER A 791 9.73 10.61 6.29
CA SER A 791 8.79 9.77 7.07
C SER A 791 9.33 8.37 7.27
N LYS A 792 10.04 7.81 6.29
CA LYS A 792 10.76 6.53 6.45
C LYS A 792 11.87 6.67 7.47
N ARG A 793 12.66 7.75 7.39
CA ARG A 793 13.73 8.07 8.34
C ARG A 793 13.17 8.31 9.74
N VAL A 794 12.15 9.14 9.89
CA VAL A 794 11.48 9.44 11.16
C VAL A 794 10.85 8.17 11.74
N GLY A 795 10.19 7.34 10.92
CA GLY A 795 9.68 6.04 11.35
C GLY A 795 10.79 5.11 11.83
N ASP A 796 11.92 5.07 11.12
CA ASP A 796 13.07 4.27 11.54
C ASP A 796 13.76 4.82 12.80
N GLU A 797 13.98 6.13 12.89
CA GLU A 797 14.64 6.78 14.02
C GLU A 797 13.79 6.78 15.29
N GLN A 798 12.46 6.93 15.18
CA GLN A 798 11.57 7.08 16.33
C GLN A 798 10.87 5.79 16.75
N VAL A 799 10.67 4.85 15.83
CA VAL A 799 9.87 3.64 16.09
C VAL A 799 10.73 2.39 15.98
N PHE A 800 11.31 2.11 14.81
CA PHE A 800 11.97 0.83 14.59
C PHE A 800 13.36 0.74 15.23
N GLY A 801 14.14 1.82 15.19
CA GLY A 801 15.49 1.92 15.72
C GLY A 801 15.56 1.70 17.23
N PRO A 802 14.78 2.44 18.03
CA PRO A 802 14.71 2.23 19.47
C PRO A 802 14.26 0.80 19.83
N ASP A 803 13.21 0.30 19.19
CA ASP A 803 12.72 -1.06 19.47
C ASP A 803 13.73 -2.16 19.09
N ARG A 804 14.47 -2.00 17.98
CA ARG A 804 15.61 -2.86 17.64
C ARG A 804 16.70 -2.79 18.70
N ALA A 805 17.00 -1.60 19.23
CA ALA A 805 18.03 -1.43 20.25
C ALA A 805 17.66 -2.15 21.56
N ASP A 806 16.39 -2.07 21.99
CA ASP A 806 15.89 -2.77 23.17
C ASP A 806 16.01 -4.30 23.01
N ASP A 807 15.57 -4.83 21.85
CA ASP A 807 15.67 -6.26 21.57
C ASP A 807 17.13 -6.72 21.43
N ASP A 808 18.00 -5.90 20.83
CA ASP A 808 19.45 -6.15 20.75
C ASP A 808 20.10 -6.15 22.15
N GLU A 809 19.71 -5.24 23.05
CA GLU A 809 20.24 -5.18 24.42
C GLU A 809 19.90 -6.45 25.20
N LEU A 810 18.65 -6.89 25.14
CA LEU A 810 18.22 -8.14 25.78
C LEU A 810 18.98 -9.34 25.23
N PHE A 811 19.14 -9.41 23.90
CA PHE A 811 19.90 -10.49 23.27
C PHE A 811 21.37 -10.48 23.69
N ASN A 812 22.01 -9.30 23.72
CA ASN A 812 23.39 -9.17 24.16
C ASN A 812 23.58 -9.58 25.63
N ARG A 813 22.70 -9.09 26.52
CA ARG A 813 22.80 -9.33 27.96
C ARG A 813 22.58 -10.80 28.34
N PHE A 814 21.66 -11.49 27.68
CA PHE A 814 21.27 -12.85 28.08
C PHE A 814 21.80 -13.96 27.16
N VAL A 815 21.90 -13.72 25.85
CA VAL A 815 22.35 -14.73 24.88
C VAL A 815 23.85 -14.62 24.64
N MET A 816 24.32 -13.44 24.23
CA MET A 816 25.74 -13.26 23.88
C MET A 816 26.67 -13.46 25.07
N THR A 817 26.26 -13.00 26.26
CA THR A 817 26.97 -13.25 27.52
C THR A 817 27.10 -14.75 27.83
N ARG A 818 26.03 -15.55 27.65
CA ARG A 818 26.08 -17.01 27.86
C ARG A 818 26.90 -17.73 26.80
N TRP A 819 27.01 -17.14 25.61
CA TRP A 819 27.96 -17.54 24.59
C TRP A 819 29.37 -16.98 24.81
N LYS A 820 29.64 -16.32 25.94
CA LYS A 820 30.96 -15.78 26.30
C LYS A 820 31.50 -14.84 25.22
N ALA A 821 30.64 -14.02 24.62
CA ALA A 821 31.06 -12.98 23.70
C ALA A 821 31.71 -11.83 24.48
N ARG A 822 32.92 -11.45 24.06
CA ARG A 822 33.75 -10.43 24.70
C ARG A 822 34.08 -9.29 23.75
N PHE A 823 34.27 -9.59 22.47
CA PHE A 823 34.69 -8.62 21.46
C PHE A 823 33.55 -8.20 20.54
N HIS A 824 32.53 -9.05 20.38
CA HIS A 824 31.42 -8.81 19.48
C HIS A 824 30.08 -8.68 20.23
N ALA A 825 29.27 -7.73 19.78
CA ALA A 825 27.88 -7.58 20.16
C ALA A 825 26.97 -7.92 18.98
N PHE A 826 25.81 -8.50 19.28
CA PHE A 826 24.73 -8.67 18.32
C PHE A 826 24.11 -7.32 17.96
N LYS A 827 23.87 -7.08 16.67
CA LYS A 827 23.19 -5.89 16.18
C LYS A 827 22.20 -6.24 15.06
N SER A 828 20.94 -5.84 15.21
CA SER A 828 19.96 -5.91 14.11
C SER A 828 20.35 -4.99 12.96
N MET A 829 20.12 -5.48 11.74
CA MET A 829 20.25 -4.67 10.52
C MET A 829 19.01 -3.80 10.31
N HIS A 830 19.17 -2.73 9.53
CA HIS A 830 18.09 -1.83 9.14
C HIS A 830 18.18 -1.56 7.62
N PRO A 831 17.10 -1.12 6.96
CA PRO A 831 17.17 -0.75 5.56
C PRO A 831 18.08 0.47 5.40
N ASN A 832 18.81 0.54 4.28
CA ASN A 832 19.57 1.75 3.96
C ASN A 832 18.59 2.87 3.58
N ILE A 833 18.46 3.85 4.48
CA ILE A 833 17.57 5.02 4.36
C ILE A 833 18.32 6.28 3.93
N THR A 834 19.62 6.17 3.65
CA THR A 834 20.49 7.30 3.31
C THR A 834 20.54 7.49 1.81
N ASP A 835 20.49 8.75 1.37
CA ASP A 835 20.65 9.10 -0.04
C ASP A 835 22.11 8.87 -0.48
N ASP A 836 22.30 8.12 -1.55
CA ASP A 836 23.61 7.78 -2.12
C ASP A 836 24.44 9.06 -2.37
N GLU A 837 23.79 10.17 -2.75
CA GLU A 837 24.47 11.46 -2.99
C GLU A 837 25.02 12.09 -1.71
N ILE A 838 24.32 11.92 -0.57
CA ILE A 838 24.76 12.41 0.74
C ILE A 838 25.91 11.56 1.26
N LEU A 839 25.85 10.24 1.09
CA LEU A 839 26.93 9.33 1.48
C LEU A 839 28.22 9.63 0.71
N VAL A 840 28.11 9.89 -0.60
CA VAL A 840 29.26 10.31 -1.43
C VAL A 840 29.82 11.65 -0.97
N LYS A 841 28.97 12.65 -0.70
CA LYS A 841 29.42 13.94 -0.16
C LYS A 841 30.11 13.80 1.20
N MET A 842 29.57 12.99 2.11
CA MET A 842 30.17 12.71 3.42
C MET A 842 31.50 11.98 3.29
N ALA A 843 31.60 10.99 2.41
CA ALA A 843 32.83 10.28 2.12
C ALA A 843 33.91 11.23 1.58
N ASN A 844 33.55 12.10 0.63
CA ASN A 844 34.46 13.11 0.07
C ASN A 844 34.92 14.14 1.11
N ILE A 845 34.04 14.58 2.01
CA ILE A 845 34.42 15.50 3.11
C ILE A 845 35.37 14.82 4.10
N LEU A 846 35.09 13.56 4.45
CA LEU A 846 35.94 12.77 5.33
C LEU A 846 37.31 12.49 4.68
N GLU A 847 37.37 12.29 3.37
CA GLU A 847 38.63 12.12 2.63
C GLU A 847 39.45 13.42 2.61
N LYS A 848 38.83 14.54 2.20
CA LYS A 848 39.46 15.87 2.16
C LYS A 848 39.94 16.39 3.51
N SER A 849 39.30 15.99 4.61
CA SER A 849 39.71 16.35 5.97
C SER A 849 40.79 15.42 6.55
N GLY A 850 41.25 14.41 5.79
CA GLY A 850 42.15 13.38 6.31
C GLY A 850 41.46 12.49 7.36
N GLY A 851 40.13 12.46 7.41
CA GLY A 851 39.33 11.65 8.33
C GLY A 851 38.98 10.26 7.81
N MET A 852 39.18 9.96 6.51
CA MET A 852 38.85 8.68 5.89
C MET A 852 40.05 7.74 5.84
N THR A 853 40.02 6.69 6.68
CA THR A 853 41.00 5.59 6.66
C THR A 853 40.39 4.38 5.96
N PRO A 854 41.20 3.43 5.42
CA PRO A 854 40.70 2.18 4.86
C PRO A 854 39.74 1.43 5.80
N ARG A 855 40.03 1.42 7.11
CA ARG A 855 39.15 0.81 8.12
C ARG A 855 37.84 1.57 8.31
N ARG A 856 37.84 2.91 8.25
CA ARG A 856 36.61 3.71 8.32
C ARG A 856 35.77 3.55 7.06
N ALA A 857 36.39 3.51 5.90
CA ALA A 857 35.71 3.23 4.64
C ALA A 857 35.07 1.84 4.63
N ASP A 858 35.77 0.82 5.12
CA ASP A 858 35.23 -0.53 5.30
C ASP A 858 34.07 -0.56 6.30
N ASN A 859 34.18 0.13 7.45
CA ASN A 859 33.08 0.24 8.40
C ASN A 859 31.86 0.98 7.86
N ILE A 860 32.06 2.07 7.11
CA ILE A 860 30.98 2.81 6.44
C ILE A 860 30.35 1.92 5.36
N GLY A 861 31.17 1.24 4.58
CA GLY A 861 30.73 0.27 3.58
C GLY A 861 29.88 -0.84 4.20
N LYS A 862 30.30 -1.39 5.35
CA LYS A 862 29.55 -2.38 6.13
C LYS A 862 28.23 -1.85 6.66
N ASP A 863 28.20 -0.58 7.08
CA ASP A 863 27.00 0.09 7.56
C ASP A 863 26.00 0.41 6.44
N VAL A 864 26.49 0.68 5.24
CA VAL A 864 25.68 1.10 4.08
C VAL A 864 25.22 -0.09 3.22
N PHE A 865 26.10 -1.06 2.97
CA PHE A 865 25.90 -2.14 2.00
C PHE A 865 25.69 -3.52 2.64
N GLY A 866 25.96 -3.66 3.95
CA GLY A 866 25.68 -4.90 4.68
C GLY A 866 26.59 -6.09 4.36
N GLU A 867 27.69 -5.89 3.62
CA GLU A 867 28.68 -6.93 3.28
C GLU A 867 30.11 -6.57 3.72
N ASP A 868 30.95 -7.59 3.96
CA ASP A 868 32.40 -7.46 4.20
C ASP A 868 33.08 -7.17 2.83
N PHE A 869 33.86 -6.08 2.70
CA PHE A 869 34.53 -5.67 1.45
C PHE A 869 35.74 -6.54 1.06
N GLY A 870 35.79 -7.79 1.52
CA GLY A 870 36.87 -8.73 1.26
C GLY A 870 38.04 -8.64 2.25
N PRO A 871 39.10 -9.44 2.06
CA PRO A 871 40.25 -9.47 2.95
C PRO A 871 41.04 -8.15 2.93
N GLU A 872 41.57 -7.76 4.09
CA GLU A 872 42.35 -6.53 4.26
C GLU A 872 43.47 -6.44 3.19
N PRO A 873 43.59 -5.31 2.47
CA PRO A 873 44.61 -5.16 1.44
C PRO A 873 46.01 -5.24 2.05
N LYS A 874 46.85 -6.15 1.54
CA LYS A 874 48.22 -6.35 2.03
C LYS A 874 49.11 -5.17 1.64
N GLY A 875 49.83 -4.61 2.61
CA GLY A 875 50.81 -3.54 2.41
C GLY A 875 50.26 -2.11 2.58
N ILE A 876 49.04 -1.95 3.12
CA ILE A 876 48.38 -0.67 3.39
C ILE A 876 48.11 -0.58 4.90
N GLU A 877 48.49 0.53 5.55
CA GLU A 877 48.16 0.75 6.97
C GLU A 877 46.69 1.18 7.09
N LEU A 878 45.85 0.35 7.70
CA LEU A 878 44.39 0.49 7.65
C LEU A 878 43.83 1.69 8.42
N ASP A 879 44.65 2.27 9.30
CA ASP A 879 44.30 3.34 10.22
C ASP A 879 44.97 4.68 9.85
N VAL A 880 45.75 4.70 8.76
CA VAL A 880 46.26 5.94 8.17
C VAL A 880 45.27 6.46 7.13
N PRO A 881 44.94 7.77 7.11
CA PRO A 881 44.05 8.34 6.12
C PRO A 881 44.54 8.13 4.68
N TYR A 882 43.63 7.89 3.74
CA TYR A 882 44.00 7.66 2.33
C TYR A 882 44.88 8.80 1.78
N SER A 883 44.51 10.05 2.05
CA SER A 883 45.26 11.23 1.64
C SER A 883 46.72 11.24 2.14
N LEU A 884 46.96 10.78 3.37
CA LEU A 884 48.30 10.65 3.95
C LEU A 884 49.10 9.49 3.34
N GLN A 885 48.46 8.34 3.11
CA GLN A 885 49.12 7.19 2.47
C GLN A 885 49.54 7.49 1.04
N PHE A 886 48.70 8.20 0.29
CA PHE A 886 49.02 8.65 -1.07
C PHE A 886 50.11 9.73 -1.07
N ALA A 887 50.07 10.68 -0.13
CA ALA A 887 51.14 11.66 0.03
C ALA A 887 52.48 10.98 0.35
N LEU A 888 52.50 10.00 1.26
CA LEU A 888 53.69 9.20 1.60
C LEU A 888 54.19 8.38 0.41
N ALA A 889 53.29 7.79 -0.38
CA ALA A 889 53.66 7.04 -1.59
C ALA A 889 54.26 7.94 -2.69
N GLN A 890 53.78 9.17 -2.85
CA GLN A 890 54.35 10.15 -3.79
C GLN A 890 55.70 10.71 -3.29
N VAL A 891 55.83 10.98 -1.99
CA VAL A 891 57.06 11.52 -1.40
C VAL A 891 58.16 10.47 -1.34
N GLY A 892 57.83 9.21 -1.06
CA GLY A 892 58.77 8.08 -1.08
C GLY A 892 59.42 7.82 -2.44
N ALA A 893 58.84 8.34 -3.54
CA ALA A 893 59.42 8.25 -4.87
C ALA A 893 60.44 9.37 -5.17
N LYS A 894 60.48 10.49 -4.43
CA LYS A 894 61.28 11.67 -4.81
C LYS A 894 61.92 12.52 -3.70
N THR A 895 61.76 12.25 -2.40
CA THR A 895 62.25 13.20 -1.37
C THR A 895 62.75 12.57 -0.07
N SER A 896 63.46 13.37 0.74
CA SER A 896 64.22 12.92 1.92
C SER A 896 63.32 12.69 3.15
N GLN A 897 63.73 11.80 4.07
CA GLN A 897 62.98 11.44 5.29
C GLN A 897 62.57 12.67 6.14
N ALA A 898 63.34 13.75 6.09
CA ALA A 898 63.06 15.00 6.83
C ALA A 898 61.90 15.83 6.24
N GLU A 899 61.59 15.69 4.94
CA GLU A 899 60.43 16.35 4.31
C GLU A 899 59.14 15.56 4.54
N VAL A 900 59.23 14.24 4.67
CA VAL A 900 58.13 13.36 5.08
C VAL A 900 57.60 13.74 6.46
N ASP A 901 58.51 13.93 7.43
CA ASP A 901 58.17 14.32 8.81
C ASP A 901 57.55 15.72 8.90
N LYS A 902 57.89 16.61 7.96
CA LYS A 902 57.35 17.97 7.88
C LYS A 902 55.91 18.00 7.34
N ILE A 903 55.58 17.13 6.38
CA ILE A 903 54.21 16.97 5.84
C ILE A 903 53.28 16.33 6.89
N LEU A 904 53.79 15.36 7.67
CA LEU A 904 53.09 14.75 8.80
C LEU A 904 52.78 15.75 9.94
N SER A 905 53.46 16.90 9.97
CA SER A 905 53.26 17.96 10.98
C SER A 905 52.16 18.99 10.65
N GLY A 906 51.47 18.85 9.50
CA GLY A 906 50.19 19.53 9.25
C GLY A 906 50.15 20.68 8.23
N ASP A 907 51.18 20.87 7.39
CA ASP A 907 51.12 21.81 6.27
C ASP A 907 51.09 21.06 4.93
N VAL A 908 49.92 20.95 4.29
CA VAL A 908 49.75 20.40 2.94
C VAL A 908 49.28 21.51 1.98
N PRO A 909 49.95 21.75 0.83
CA PRO A 909 49.48 22.70 -0.17
C PRO A 909 48.31 22.14 -1.01
N ASN A 910 47.36 23.03 -1.35
CA ASN A 910 46.15 22.78 -2.15
C ASN A 910 46.39 21.90 -3.40
N GLY A 911 45.78 20.71 -3.40
CA GLY A 911 45.66 19.83 -4.57
C GLY A 911 44.18 19.58 -4.90
N GLU A 912 43.49 20.56 -5.47
CA GLU A 912 42.06 20.47 -5.78
C GLU A 912 41.74 19.58 -7.00
N THR A 913 42.65 19.48 -7.98
CA THR A 913 42.36 18.83 -9.29
C THR A 913 42.54 17.31 -9.31
N ILE A 914 43.42 16.75 -8.49
CA ILE A 914 43.67 15.30 -8.44
C ILE A 914 42.60 14.57 -7.61
N ALA A 915 42.02 15.26 -6.62
CA ALA A 915 40.97 14.71 -5.75
C ALA A 915 39.64 14.49 -6.50
N GLU A 916 39.35 15.29 -7.53
CA GLU A 916 38.14 15.15 -8.35
C GLU A 916 38.22 13.93 -9.28
N GLU A 917 39.35 13.72 -9.96
CA GLU A 917 39.58 12.53 -10.81
C GLU A 917 39.52 11.22 -10.03
N ILE A 918 40.06 11.20 -8.80
CA ILE A 918 40.07 10.00 -7.95
C ILE A 918 38.68 9.71 -7.36
N ALA A 919 37.93 10.75 -7.00
CA ALA A 919 36.55 10.58 -6.56
C ALA A 919 35.67 10.00 -7.67
N GLU A 920 35.84 10.44 -8.92
CA GLU A 920 35.13 9.87 -10.08
C GLU A 920 35.49 8.40 -10.33
N ASP A 921 36.78 8.03 -10.31
CA ASP A 921 37.22 6.63 -10.48
C ASP A 921 36.76 5.71 -9.32
N MET A 922 36.74 6.21 -8.09
CA MET A 922 36.26 5.47 -6.93
C MET A 922 34.73 5.32 -6.94
N ILE A 923 33.99 6.34 -7.39
CA ILE A 923 32.54 6.26 -7.61
C ILE A 923 32.22 5.24 -8.71
N GLU A 924 32.97 5.22 -9.80
CA GLU A 924 32.80 4.24 -10.89
C GLU A 924 33.07 2.81 -10.39
N LYS A 925 34.13 2.60 -9.61
CA LYS A 925 34.44 1.30 -8.98
C LYS A 925 33.36 0.84 -7.99
N LEU A 926 32.82 1.75 -7.17
CA LEU A 926 31.73 1.45 -6.24
C LEU A 926 30.42 1.12 -6.98
N GLN A 927 30.11 1.83 -8.07
CA GLN A 927 28.95 1.53 -8.92
C GLN A 927 29.09 0.18 -9.62
N ASN A 928 30.28 -0.15 -10.11
CA ASN A 928 30.55 -1.43 -10.76
C ASN A 928 30.55 -2.60 -9.76
N PHE A 929 31.08 -2.39 -8.55
CA PHE A 929 31.00 -3.37 -7.47
C PHE A 929 29.55 -3.63 -7.07
N ARG A 930 28.73 -2.58 -6.93
CA ARG A 930 27.29 -2.71 -6.65
C ARG A 930 26.55 -3.49 -7.74
N LYS A 931 26.79 -3.20 -9.02
CA LYS A 931 26.22 -3.98 -10.14
C LYS A 931 26.63 -5.46 -10.08
N SER A 932 27.88 -5.73 -9.71
CA SER A 932 28.39 -7.09 -9.51
C SER A 932 27.69 -7.80 -8.35
N VAL A 933 27.51 -7.12 -7.21
CA VAL A 933 26.81 -7.64 -6.04
C VAL A 933 25.33 -7.88 -6.36
N ASP A 934 24.65 -6.93 -7.02
CA ASP A 934 23.25 -7.08 -7.45
C ASP A 934 23.08 -8.28 -8.40
N GLN A 935 24.04 -8.51 -9.32
CA GLN A 935 24.06 -9.69 -10.20
C GLN A 935 24.34 -11.00 -9.45
N GLN A 936 25.21 -10.99 -8.44
CA GLN A 936 25.50 -12.17 -7.61
C GLN A 936 24.35 -12.51 -6.67
N ILE A 937 23.66 -11.50 -6.16
CA ILE A 937 22.42 -11.64 -5.39
C ILE A 937 21.32 -12.22 -6.28
N LEU A 938 21.12 -11.69 -7.49
CA LEU A 938 20.19 -12.25 -8.49
C LEU A 938 20.49 -13.73 -8.79
N LYS A 939 21.77 -14.10 -8.95
CA LYS A 939 22.19 -15.49 -9.16
C LYS A 939 21.92 -16.41 -7.95
N ARG A 940 22.16 -15.94 -6.73
CA ARG A 940 21.85 -16.69 -5.49
C ARG A 940 20.35 -16.86 -5.22
N PHE A 941 19.51 -16.02 -5.81
CA PHE A 941 18.06 -16.16 -5.73
C PHE A 941 17.50 -17.12 -6.80
N ASP A 942 18.13 -17.23 -7.98
CA ASP A 942 17.80 -18.27 -8.98
C ASP A 942 18.21 -19.68 -8.50
N ASP A 943 19.32 -19.80 -7.75
CA ASP A 943 19.80 -21.10 -7.23
C ASP A 943 18.97 -21.66 -6.03
N ASN A 944 17.88 -21.00 -5.62
CA ASN A 944 16.94 -21.47 -4.58
C ASN A 944 15.60 -21.98 -5.17
N GLU A 945 15.51 -22.23 -6.48
CA GLU A 945 14.38 -22.91 -7.12
C GLU A 945 14.50 -24.46 -7.19
N ASP A 946 15.45 -25.07 -6.49
CA ASP A 946 15.51 -26.55 -6.28
C ASP A 946 15.04 -26.99 -4.88
#